data_AF-A0A2S5V5U5-F1
#
_entry.id   AF-A0A2S5V5U5-F1
#
_cell.length_a   1.000
_cell.length_b   1.000
_cell.length_c   1.000
_cell.angle_alpha   90.00
_cell.angle_beta   90.00
_cell.angle_gamma   90.00
#
_symmetry.space_group_name_H-M   'P 1'
#
loop_
_entity.id
_entity.type
_entity.pdbx_description
1 polymer ?
#
loop_
_entity_poly.entity_id
_entity_poly.type
_entity_poly.pdbx_seq_one_letter_code
_entity_poly.pdbx_strand_id
1 'polypeptide(L)'
;MTRTWQKLLAVGIATTLAGGGLLVAAAPPTFAAPSGTDLVINEAYGGGGNAGSLYSNDFVELYNPSSAAISVDGWSVQYFSASGNLGGTAELAGSVAPHTHYLVSLAAGSGDTGALPAPDATGDISMGARGGIVALASTIDTLTLPGAGVSAADGLVDLIGYGSASTFEGPAPAPELSNSLSAQRSNTGVDSDVNSADFVAAAPTPENSSGGPTAAPEPTTTTTSSPTVSPTTEFVSIAEIQGTGSASPFVDRTVITEGVVTAVYAEGGLGGFNIQTPGAVEPSTHTASTGVFVYGPAAAATVTIGDRVAVTGRVGERFESTQISADGVEQLVGGPEHVVEPVSVAWPETAEERERYEGMLLAPAGTYRVSENYGLNQYGEVGLSVGERLLVTPTEVGEPGSAEAVAQAEYNEAHSVILDDGASTDFLRREGGRMINADIPLPYLSITTPVTVGATATFTEPVVVHYSFDSYRFQPTTTLTGADAAPVSFSDARETAPEQVGGDLQLGTFNVLNYFTSLGVDYCGSTQNYTDRDGNPISANGCLPRGAWDEENLARQEAKIVAAINQLDADIVALEEIEDSSDFGKDRDAALVDLVAALNESAGTQRWAHVPSPAEVPAAGDDVIRTAFIYQQANVEVVGASSILDDPAFVNGRAPLAQTFADPATGTEFIVVANHFKSKGGSGEGDNADNDDDVGPAGAVGGWNGDRTRQAQALVGFTETQRETHGTDLVFLTGDFNSYSQEGPMRVLADAGFENLGDARNRAAGEPGAAGTEYSYNFDGAVGSLDHILASGPASGRVTGADVWTINAYEQVGIEYSRNNSNVTQLYSDDVYRSSDHNPFLIGLDFAGEPEPTPTATQTPTQTPTATPTPTIEPTPTETSAPEPPPTSTEGVEPGMSPTMAATPPAAGGPSGAPTGAPGADGGELATTGAELGVLLPFGGGALLLAGALALLLKRRADQV
;
A
#
# COMPACT_ATOMS: atom_id res chain seq x y z
N MET A 1 -39.26 30.57 -36.71
CA MET A 1 -38.59 30.82 -38.00
C MET A 1 -37.42 29.86 -38.09
N THR A 2 -37.68 28.64 -38.62
CA THR A 2 -37.12 28.11 -39.88
C THR A 2 -35.59 28.01 -39.87
N ARG A 3 -34.98 26.90 -39.45
CA ARG A 3 -34.82 25.55 -40.08
C ARG A 3 -33.57 25.42 -40.99
N THR A 4 -32.79 24.37 -40.67
CA THR A 4 -32.15 23.35 -41.57
C THR A 4 -30.99 23.79 -42.48
N TRP A 5 -29.79 23.22 -42.32
CA TRP A 5 -29.31 21.86 -42.71
C TRP A 5 -28.87 21.74 -44.18
N GLN A 6 -27.70 21.10 -44.36
CA GLN A 6 -27.33 20.11 -45.39
C GLN A 6 -26.61 20.54 -46.70
N LYS A 7 -25.35 20.05 -46.80
CA LYS A 7 -24.89 18.93 -47.67
C LYS A 7 -24.18 19.18 -49.03
N LEU A 8 -23.09 18.40 -49.15
CA LEU A 8 -22.67 17.51 -50.26
C LEU A 8 -21.60 18.01 -51.27
N LEU A 9 -20.42 17.37 -51.13
CA LEU A 9 -19.77 16.42 -52.06
C LEU A 9 -19.41 16.90 -53.49
N ALA A 10 -18.13 16.83 -53.86
CA ALA A 10 -17.55 15.66 -54.55
C ALA A 10 -16.28 15.99 -55.37
N VAL A 11 -15.20 15.28 -55.04
CA VAL A 11 -14.29 14.46 -55.89
C VAL A 11 -13.75 15.04 -57.22
N GLY A 12 -12.42 15.04 -57.31
CA GLY A 12 -11.67 15.04 -58.57
C GLY A 12 -10.20 14.62 -58.37
N ILE A 13 -9.94 13.31 -58.40
CA ILE A 13 -8.61 12.68 -58.44
C ILE A 13 -8.09 12.71 -59.89
N ALA A 14 -6.80 13.04 -60.12
CA ALA A 14 -5.86 12.27 -60.97
C ALA A 14 -4.49 12.97 -61.18
N THR A 15 -3.49 12.35 -60.56
CA THR A 15 -2.08 12.14 -60.93
C THR A 15 -1.56 12.51 -62.34
N THR A 16 -0.34 13.08 -62.40
CA THR A 16 0.82 12.50 -63.13
C THR A 16 2.15 13.20 -62.81
N LEU A 17 3.19 12.38 -62.65
CA LEU A 17 4.59 12.69 -62.37
C LEU A 17 5.29 13.48 -63.50
N ALA A 18 6.26 14.33 -63.12
CA ALA A 18 7.63 14.33 -63.66
C ALA A 18 8.54 15.21 -62.79
N GLY A 19 9.66 14.65 -62.34
CA GLY A 19 10.62 15.30 -61.45
C GLY A 19 11.54 16.32 -62.12
N GLY A 20 12.24 17.06 -61.27
CA GLY A 20 13.33 17.97 -61.61
C GLY A 20 13.77 18.71 -60.36
N GLY A 21 14.84 18.23 -59.72
CA GLY A 21 15.31 18.73 -58.44
C GLY A 21 15.74 20.20 -58.48
N LEU A 22 15.48 20.90 -57.38
CA LEU A 22 16.30 21.99 -56.88
C LEU A 22 16.38 21.82 -55.36
N LEU A 23 17.50 21.29 -54.89
CA LEU A 23 17.93 21.38 -53.50
C LEU A 23 18.11 22.87 -53.18
N VAL A 24 17.12 23.48 -52.52
CA VAL A 24 17.34 24.70 -51.75
C VAL A 24 17.82 24.21 -50.40
N ALA A 25 19.13 24.29 -50.17
CA ALA A 25 19.71 24.15 -48.84
C ALA A 25 19.11 25.24 -47.95
N ALA A 26 18.13 24.89 -47.13
CA ALA A 26 17.83 25.67 -45.94
C ALA A 26 19.00 25.43 -44.98
N ALA A 27 19.87 26.42 -44.84
CA ALA A 27 20.83 26.44 -43.75
C ALA A 27 20.05 26.34 -42.43
N PRO A 28 20.48 25.50 -41.47
CA PRO A 28 19.89 25.53 -40.15
C PRO A 28 20.06 26.93 -39.55
N PRO A 29 19.10 27.43 -38.74
CA PRO A 29 19.37 28.58 -37.89
C PRO A 29 20.57 28.23 -37.02
N THR A 30 21.65 28.97 -37.23
CA THR A 30 22.84 28.93 -36.37
C THR A 30 22.58 29.94 -35.27
N PHE A 31 22.38 29.45 -34.07
CA PHE A 31 22.61 30.19 -32.83
C PHE A 31 23.25 29.17 -31.88
N ALA A 32 24.58 29.21 -31.84
CA ALA A 32 25.32 28.85 -30.64
C ALA A 32 25.38 30.13 -29.77
N ALA A 33 25.82 30.02 -28.53
CA ALA A 33 26.40 31.11 -27.76
C ALA A 33 27.95 31.16 -27.91
N PRO A 34 28.52 31.41 -29.12
CA PRO A 34 29.98 31.38 -29.33
C PRO A 34 30.70 32.60 -28.73
N SER A 35 30.01 33.42 -27.93
CA SER A 35 30.58 34.66 -27.39
C SER A 35 31.62 34.36 -26.30
N GLY A 36 31.58 33.19 -25.63
CA GLY A 36 32.47 32.85 -24.53
C GLY A 36 32.42 33.87 -23.40
N THR A 37 31.24 34.45 -23.18
CA THR A 37 31.04 35.60 -22.27
C THR A 37 30.59 35.21 -20.87
N ASP A 38 30.06 34.00 -20.69
CA ASP A 38 29.48 33.50 -19.44
C ASP A 38 30.10 32.15 -19.03
N LEU A 39 29.82 31.67 -17.82
CA LEU A 39 30.27 30.36 -17.35
C LEU A 39 29.58 29.23 -18.12
N VAL A 40 30.29 28.11 -18.25
CA VAL A 40 29.77 26.87 -18.82
C VAL A 40 29.98 25.70 -17.85
N ILE A 41 29.12 24.70 -17.90
CA ILE A 41 29.31 23.38 -17.30
C ILE A 41 30.40 22.67 -18.10
N ASN A 42 31.47 22.26 -17.43
CA ASN A 42 32.61 21.57 -18.03
C ASN A 42 32.56 20.05 -17.79
N GLU A 43 32.08 19.63 -16.62
CA GLU A 43 31.96 18.21 -16.27
C GLU A 43 30.77 17.95 -15.35
N ALA A 44 30.06 16.83 -15.56
CA ALA A 44 28.98 16.37 -14.69
C ALA A 44 29.15 14.87 -14.39
N TYR A 45 29.06 14.51 -13.10
CA TYR A 45 29.26 13.14 -12.63
C TYR A 45 28.27 12.81 -11.51
N GLY A 46 27.40 11.82 -11.78
CA GLY A 46 26.38 11.33 -10.84
C GLY A 46 26.66 9.91 -10.29
N GLY A 47 27.90 9.44 -10.40
CA GLY A 47 28.30 8.09 -9.99
C GLY A 47 28.79 7.98 -8.54
N GLY A 48 28.72 9.06 -7.76
CA GLY A 48 29.33 9.21 -6.44
C GLY A 48 29.04 8.05 -5.50
N GLY A 49 30.06 7.34 -5.04
CA GLY A 49 29.93 6.29 -4.01
C GLY A 49 29.18 5.03 -4.47
N ASN A 50 28.77 4.93 -5.73
CA ASN A 50 28.17 3.72 -6.28
C ASN A 50 29.23 2.63 -6.55
N ALA A 51 28.80 1.37 -6.70
CA ALA A 51 29.70 0.28 -7.08
C ALA A 51 30.43 0.58 -8.41
N GLY A 52 31.76 0.56 -8.39
CA GLY A 52 32.59 0.89 -9.55
C GLY A 52 32.92 2.38 -9.74
N SER A 53 32.52 3.23 -8.80
CA SER A 53 32.80 4.67 -8.81
C SER A 53 34.26 5.01 -8.50
N LEU A 54 34.73 6.13 -9.05
CA LEU A 54 36.08 6.66 -8.77
C LEU A 54 36.08 7.64 -7.60
N TYR A 55 34.96 8.33 -7.37
CA TYR A 55 34.80 9.33 -6.32
C TYR A 55 33.56 9.06 -5.47
N SER A 56 33.62 9.39 -4.18
CA SER A 56 32.53 9.15 -3.22
C SER A 56 31.36 10.10 -3.42
N ASN A 57 31.63 11.28 -3.97
CA ASN A 57 30.65 12.34 -4.17
C ASN A 57 30.31 12.50 -5.65
N ASP A 58 29.04 12.81 -5.90
CA ASP A 58 28.62 13.44 -7.14
C ASP A 58 29.26 14.83 -7.26
N PHE A 59 29.43 15.34 -8.48
CA PHE A 59 29.92 16.69 -8.67
C PHE A 59 29.49 17.30 -10.01
N VAL A 60 29.53 18.63 -10.03
CA VAL A 60 29.45 19.45 -11.23
C VAL A 60 30.65 20.39 -11.23
N GLU A 61 31.34 20.46 -12.37
CA GLU A 61 32.45 21.37 -12.60
C GLU A 61 32.02 22.44 -13.60
N LEU A 62 32.32 23.70 -13.29
CA LEU A 62 32.10 24.84 -14.15
C LEU A 62 33.44 25.38 -14.67
N TYR A 63 33.42 26.02 -15.84
CA TYR A 63 34.57 26.71 -16.42
C TYR A 63 34.20 28.13 -16.86
N ASN A 64 35.11 29.08 -16.64
CA ASN A 64 34.97 30.45 -17.15
C ASN A 64 35.81 30.64 -18.44
N PRO A 65 35.19 30.60 -19.64
CA PRO A 65 35.90 30.80 -20.92
C PRO A 65 36.24 32.27 -21.21
N SER A 66 35.75 33.21 -20.39
CA SER A 66 35.91 34.64 -20.63
C SER A 66 37.27 35.17 -20.18
N SER A 67 37.56 36.42 -20.55
CA SER A 67 38.79 37.13 -20.16
C SER A 67 38.67 37.92 -18.85
N ALA A 68 37.52 37.84 -18.16
CA ALA A 68 37.23 38.54 -16.92
C ALA A 68 36.71 37.58 -15.84
N ALA A 69 36.88 37.94 -14.57
CA ALA A 69 36.28 37.16 -13.49
C ALA A 69 34.76 37.34 -13.52
N ILE A 70 34.01 36.26 -13.33
CA ILE A 70 32.54 36.27 -13.29
C ILE A 70 32.12 35.98 -11.85
N SER A 71 31.30 36.86 -11.28
CA SER A 71 30.69 36.63 -9.98
C SER A 71 29.52 35.65 -10.13
N VAL A 72 29.44 34.69 -9.22
CA VAL A 72 28.37 33.68 -9.16
C VAL A 72 27.50 33.85 -7.92
N ASP A 73 27.58 35.01 -7.25
CA ASP A 73 26.74 35.30 -6.10
C ASP A 73 25.26 35.35 -6.54
N GLY A 74 24.42 34.53 -5.90
CA GLY A 74 23.00 34.37 -6.23
C GLY A 74 22.72 33.46 -7.43
N TRP A 75 23.73 32.76 -7.95
CA TRP A 75 23.57 31.72 -8.97
C TRP A 75 23.41 30.34 -8.31
N SER A 76 22.96 29.35 -9.07
CA SER A 76 22.85 27.97 -8.59
C SER A 76 23.18 26.94 -9.66
N VAL A 77 23.59 25.75 -9.21
CA VAL A 77 23.52 24.51 -9.99
C VAL A 77 22.24 23.79 -9.57
N GLN A 78 21.37 23.50 -10.54
CA GLN A 78 20.12 22.77 -10.33
C GLN A 78 20.18 21.43 -11.05
N TYR A 79 19.80 20.37 -10.34
CA TYR A 79 19.72 19.03 -10.93
C TYR A 79 18.26 18.62 -11.09
N PHE A 80 17.95 18.00 -12.22
CA PHE A 80 16.67 17.37 -12.48
C PHE A 80 16.92 15.92 -12.92
N SER A 81 15.99 15.02 -12.58
CA SER A 81 15.99 13.65 -13.10
C SER A 81 15.97 13.65 -14.63
N ALA A 82 16.32 12.53 -15.27
CA ALA A 82 16.18 12.40 -16.72
C ALA A 82 14.75 12.73 -17.20
N SER A 83 13.71 12.49 -16.41
CA SER A 83 12.32 12.86 -16.72
C SER A 83 11.96 14.34 -16.48
N GLY A 84 12.86 15.16 -15.91
CA GLY A 84 12.65 16.59 -15.69
C GLY A 84 12.15 16.98 -14.30
N ASN A 85 12.15 16.07 -13.32
CA ASN A 85 11.76 16.39 -11.94
C ASN A 85 12.93 17.00 -11.18
N LEU A 86 12.74 18.11 -10.45
CA LEU A 86 13.80 18.72 -9.65
C LEU A 86 14.30 17.75 -8.58
N GLY A 87 15.61 17.49 -8.58
CA GLY A 87 16.30 16.68 -7.56
C GLY A 87 17.10 17.50 -6.56
N GLY A 88 17.31 18.81 -6.80
CA GLY A 88 17.91 19.70 -5.82
C GLY A 88 18.52 20.97 -6.41
N THR A 89 18.97 21.88 -5.53
CA THR A 89 19.59 23.16 -5.91
C THR A 89 20.78 23.44 -4.99
N ALA A 90 21.94 23.72 -5.58
CA ALA A 90 23.18 24.06 -4.89
C ALA A 90 23.53 25.51 -5.21
N GLU A 91 23.42 26.38 -4.21
CA GLU A 91 23.75 27.80 -4.34
C GLU A 91 25.26 28.02 -4.51
N LEU A 92 25.63 28.93 -5.41
CA LEU A 92 27.01 29.29 -5.70
C LEU A 92 27.38 30.61 -5.00
N ALA A 93 28.67 30.78 -4.71
CA ALA A 93 29.16 32.00 -4.10
C ALA A 93 30.57 32.35 -4.59
N GLY A 94 30.89 33.65 -4.55
CA GLY A 94 32.19 34.19 -4.91
C GLY A 94 32.33 34.50 -6.40
N SER A 95 33.51 34.24 -6.96
CA SER A 95 33.82 34.56 -8.36
C SER A 95 34.75 33.54 -8.98
N VAL A 96 34.49 33.18 -10.23
CA VAL A 96 35.36 32.30 -11.03
C VAL A 96 36.30 33.17 -11.86
N ALA A 97 37.61 32.98 -11.70
CA ALA A 97 38.61 33.75 -12.42
C ALA A 97 38.60 33.43 -13.94
N PRO A 98 39.16 34.31 -14.80
CA PRO A 98 39.25 34.03 -16.23
C PRO A 98 40.03 32.72 -16.48
N HIS A 99 39.49 31.86 -17.33
CA HIS A 99 40.11 30.60 -17.76
C HIS A 99 40.43 29.62 -16.61
N THR A 100 39.63 29.62 -15.55
CA THR A 100 39.74 28.67 -14.41
C THR A 100 38.46 27.86 -14.21
N HIS A 101 38.59 26.74 -13.50
CA HIS A 101 37.47 25.89 -13.10
C HIS A 101 36.84 26.32 -11.77
N TYR A 102 35.66 25.77 -11.46
CA TYR A 102 34.96 25.91 -10.18
C TYR A 102 34.22 24.60 -9.88
N LEU A 103 34.60 23.93 -8.79
CA LEU A 103 34.09 22.60 -8.45
C LEU A 103 32.97 22.67 -7.41
N VAL A 104 31.82 22.10 -7.74
CA VAL A 104 30.69 21.93 -6.83
C VAL A 104 30.62 20.46 -6.40
N SER A 105 30.97 20.18 -5.15
CA SER A 105 30.76 18.84 -4.58
C SER A 105 29.29 18.68 -4.22
N LEU A 106 28.72 17.54 -4.58
CA LEU A 106 27.32 17.20 -4.29
C LEU A 106 27.25 16.03 -3.29
N ALA A 107 26.11 15.33 -3.21
CA ALA A 107 25.89 14.29 -2.21
C ALA A 107 26.89 13.14 -2.36
N ALA A 108 27.25 12.52 -1.24
CA ALA A 108 28.04 11.30 -1.22
C ALA A 108 27.13 10.06 -1.29
N GLY A 109 27.53 9.07 -2.09
CA GLY A 109 26.92 7.74 -2.04
C GLY A 109 27.37 6.92 -0.85
N SER A 110 26.90 5.67 -0.77
CA SER A 110 27.17 4.78 0.37
C SER A 110 28.55 4.14 0.36
N GLY A 111 29.25 4.13 -0.78
CA GLY A 111 30.61 3.62 -0.92
C GLY A 111 31.68 4.66 -0.60
N ASP A 112 32.66 4.28 0.23
CA ASP A 112 33.86 5.08 0.51
C ASP A 112 34.90 4.87 -0.60
N THR A 113 34.75 5.61 -1.70
CA THR A 113 35.70 5.63 -2.83
C THR A 113 36.59 6.89 -2.79
N GLY A 114 37.19 7.32 -3.90
CA GLY A 114 38.14 8.43 -3.90
C GLY A 114 37.54 9.75 -3.40
N ALA A 115 38.34 10.57 -2.70
CA ALA A 115 37.91 11.91 -2.34
C ALA A 115 38.06 12.90 -3.52
N LEU A 116 37.11 13.83 -3.66
CA LEU A 116 37.25 14.96 -4.58
C LEU A 116 38.39 15.91 -4.12
N PRO A 117 38.95 16.72 -5.03
CA PRO A 117 39.69 17.93 -4.65
C PRO A 117 38.81 18.82 -3.75
N ALA A 118 39.44 19.69 -2.95
CA ALA A 118 38.70 20.62 -2.11
C ALA A 118 37.72 21.45 -2.97
N PRO A 119 36.40 21.33 -2.78
CA PRO A 119 35.45 21.98 -3.68
C PRO A 119 35.34 23.47 -3.39
N ASP A 120 34.91 24.23 -4.40
CA ASP A 120 34.66 25.67 -4.29
C ASP A 120 33.26 25.95 -3.70
N ALA A 121 32.31 25.03 -3.91
CA ALA A 121 30.99 25.02 -3.30
C ALA A 121 30.52 23.59 -2.96
N THR A 122 29.52 23.48 -2.10
CA THR A 122 28.94 22.20 -1.68
C THR A 122 27.41 22.24 -1.76
N GLY A 123 26.79 21.14 -2.17
CA GLY A 123 25.34 20.95 -2.10
C GLY A 123 24.97 19.53 -1.72
N ASP A 124 23.75 19.33 -1.23
CA ASP A 124 23.21 18.01 -0.86
C ASP A 124 22.28 17.51 -1.97
N ILE A 125 22.84 17.29 -3.17
CA ILE A 125 22.11 16.82 -4.35
C ILE A 125 22.58 15.42 -4.72
N SER A 126 21.66 14.47 -4.84
CA SER A 126 21.94 13.16 -5.43
C SER A 126 21.61 13.18 -6.93
N MET A 127 22.59 12.84 -7.76
CA MET A 127 22.44 12.83 -9.21
C MET A 127 22.25 11.41 -9.76
N GLY A 128 21.58 11.30 -10.90
CA GLY A 128 21.43 10.06 -11.62
C GLY A 128 22.73 9.69 -12.32
N ALA A 129 23.29 8.53 -12.01
CA ALA A 129 24.58 8.08 -12.55
C ALA A 129 24.59 7.87 -14.06
N ARG A 130 23.45 7.51 -14.66
CA ARG A 130 23.35 7.13 -16.09
C ARG A 130 22.68 8.19 -16.95
N GLY A 131 21.76 8.95 -16.38
CA GLY A 131 21.03 10.02 -17.05
C GLY A 131 20.47 11.04 -16.08
N GLY A 132 20.38 12.28 -16.54
CA GLY A 132 19.98 13.41 -15.71
C GLY A 132 20.13 14.73 -16.45
N ILE A 133 19.67 15.80 -15.84
CA ILE A 133 19.76 17.16 -16.38
C ILE A 133 20.44 18.04 -15.33
N VAL A 134 21.51 18.73 -15.72
CA VAL A 134 22.17 19.73 -14.90
C VAL A 134 22.00 21.08 -15.58
N ALA A 135 21.44 22.04 -14.85
CA ALA A 135 21.26 23.41 -15.30
C ALA A 135 22.08 24.35 -14.42
N LEU A 136 22.92 25.18 -15.06
CA LEU A 136 23.55 26.34 -14.42
C LEU A 136 22.59 27.52 -14.54
N ALA A 137 22.18 28.08 -13.40
CA ALA A 137 21.18 29.13 -13.32
C ALA A 137 21.75 30.41 -12.71
N SER A 138 21.38 31.56 -13.26
CA SER A 138 21.71 32.90 -12.73
C SER A 138 20.79 33.36 -11.59
N THR A 139 20.07 32.40 -10.99
CA THR A 139 19.13 32.55 -9.88
C THR A 139 19.18 31.31 -8.99
N ILE A 140 18.70 31.43 -7.75
CA ILE A 140 18.46 30.30 -6.83
C ILE A 140 17.02 29.77 -6.93
N ASP A 141 16.11 30.51 -7.56
CA ASP A 141 14.74 30.04 -7.80
C ASP A 141 14.76 28.88 -8.80
N THR A 142 13.92 27.87 -8.58
CA THR A 142 13.82 26.69 -9.45
C THR A 142 13.47 27.09 -10.88
N LEU A 143 14.27 26.62 -11.84
CA LEU A 143 13.98 26.79 -13.26
C LEU A 143 12.81 25.90 -13.69
N THR A 144 11.94 26.44 -14.54
CA THR A 144 10.98 25.63 -15.30
C THR A 144 11.66 25.22 -16.60
N LEU A 145 11.95 23.92 -16.75
CA LEU A 145 12.60 23.40 -17.96
C LEU A 145 11.60 23.27 -19.12
N PRO A 146 11.91 23.80 -20.32
CA PRO A 146 11.17 23.47 -21.53
C PRO A 146 11.57 22.07 -22.03
N GLY A 147 10.71 21.40 -22.82
CA GLY A 147 11.04 20.08 -23.40
C GLY A 147 12.22 20.09 -24.38
N ALA A 148 12.59 18.91 -24.91
CA ALA A 148 13.78 18.68 -25.75
C ALA A 148 14.12 19.73 -26.82
N GLY A 149 15.42 20.01 -27.02
CA GLY A 149 15.94 20.93 -28.04
C GLY A 149 16.02 22.39 -27.58
N VAL A 150 16.35 22.62 -26.31
CA VAL A 150 16.35 23.94 -25.66
C VAL A 150 17.51 24.79 -26.17
N SER A 151 17.25 26.09 -26.37
CA SER A 151 18.29 27.08 -26.67
C SER A 151 18.23 28.33 -25.76
N ALA A 152 17.26 28.40 -24.84
CA ALA A 152 17.15 29.43 -23.78
C ALA A 152 15.95 29.17 -22.85
N ALA A 153 16.11 29.45 -21.56
CA ALA A 153 15.04 29.67 -20.58
C ALA A 153 15.40 30.89 -19.71
N ASP A 154 14.41 31.63 -19.20
CA ASP A 154 14.69 32.80 -18.35
C ASP A 154 15.47 32.37 -17.10
N GLY A 155 16.67 32.94 -16.92
CA GLY A 155 17.56 32.60 -15.81
C GLY A 155 18.52 31.44 -16.07
N LEU A 156 18.35 30.67 -17.16
CA LEU A 156 19.27 29.61 -17.56
C LEU A 156 20.55 30.19 -18.18
N VAL A 157 21.70 29.68 -17.76
CA VAL A 157 23.04 30.08 -18.24
C VAL A 157 23.67 29.02 -19.14
N ASP A 158 23.64 27.74 -18.72
CA ASP A 158 24.11 26.58 -19.49
C ASP A 158 23.35 25.32 -19.03
N LEU A 159 23.18 24.33 -19.90
CA LEU A 159 22.45 23.09 -19.61
C LEU A 159 23.13 21.87 -20.25
N ILE A 160 23.28 20.81 -19.47
CA ILE A 160 23.57 19.47 -19.99
C ILE A 160 22.45 18.50 -19.63
N GLY A 161 21.85 17.90 -20.65
CA GLY A 161 21.09 16.65 -20.51
C GLY A 161 21.94 15.47 -21.00
N TYR A 162 22.06 14.42 -20.20
CA TYR A 162 22.83 13.21 -20.54
C TYR A 162 21.99 11.94 -20.38
N GLY A 163 22.37 10.89 -21.12
CA GLY A 163 21.64 9.62 -21.13
C GLY A 163 20.20 9.78 -21.65
N SER A 164 19.23 9.35 -20.87
CA SER A 164 17.79 9.39 -21.21
C SER A 164 17.11 10.74 -20.90
N ALA A 165 17.88 11.81 -20.74
CA ALA A 165 17.36 13.13 -20.41
C ALA A 165 16.27 13.61 -21.41
N SER A 166 15.15 14.06 -20.86
CA SER A 166 13.99 14.62 -21.56
C SER A 166 14.24 16.05 -22.05
N THR A 167 15.24 16.72 -21.49
CA THR A 167 15.66 18.08 -21.82
C THR A 167 17.17 18.10 -22.03
N PHE A 168 17.61 18.67 -23.14
CA PHE A 168 19.02 18.78 -23.54
C PHE A 168 19.15 19.88 -24.60
N GLU A 169 20.36 20.38 -24.79
CA GLU A 169 20.69 21.35 -25.83
C GLU A 169 21.02 20.65 -27.16
N GLY A 170 20.49 21.17 -28.25
CA GLY A 170 20.69 20.61 -29.59
C GLY A 170 19.82 19.38 -29.92
N PRO A 171 20.21 18.57 -30.91
CA PRO A 171 19.36 17.51 -31.47
C PRO A 171 19.39 16.18 -30.69
N ALA A 172 20.32 16.01 -29.74
CA ALA A 172 20.46 14.79 -28.94
C ALA A 172 21.21 15.08 -27.62
N PRO A 173 20.92 14.33 -26.52
CA PRO A 173 21.60 14.49 -25.24
C PRO A 173 23.09 14.08 -25.34
N ALA A 174 23.87 14.47 -24.33
CA ALA A 174 25.19 13.92 -24.11
C ALA A 174 25.14 12.40 -23.89
N PRO A 175 26.24 11.66 -24.14
CA PRO A 175 26.26 10.21 -24.01
C PRO A 175 25.76 9.71 -22.65
N GLU A 176 25.15 8.53 -22.63
CA GLU A 176 24.82 7.86 -21.38
C GLU A 176 26.08 7.52 -20.59
N LEU A 177 26.00 7.71 -19.27
CA LEU A 177 27.12 7.52 -18.36
C LEU A 177 27.02 6.20 -17.60
N SER A 178 28.01 5.94 -16.74
CA SER A 178 28.04 4.84 -15.78
C SER A 178 28.65 5.35 -14.47
N ASN A 179 28.68 4.52 -13.43
CA ASN A 179 29.33 4.88 -12.17
C ASN A 179 30.81 5.24 -12.33
N SER A 180 31.48 4.83 -13.42
CA SER A 180 32.89 5.15 -13.68
C SER A 180 33.13 6.24 -14.71
N LEU A 181 32.06 6.84 -15.25
CA LEU A 181 32.11 7.84 -16.31
C LEU A 181 31.40 9.12 -15.92
N SER A 182 31.95 10.24 -16.36
CA SER A 182 31.39 11.59 -16.30
C SER A 182 31.12 12.08 -17.72
N ALA A 183 30.20 13.04 -17.87
CA ALA A 183 30.07 13.79 -19.10
C ALA A 183 31.07 14.95 -19.07
N GLN A 184 32.11 14.88 -19.90
CA GLN A 184 33.17 15.88 -19.99
C GLN A 184 33.06 16.66 -21.29
N ARG A 185 33.20 17.98 -21.20
CA ARG A 185 33.23 18.84 -22.38
C ARG A 185 34.49 18.53 -23.20
N SER A 186 34.31 18.11 -24.45
CA SER A 186 35.32 17.62 -25.38
C SER A 186 36.42 18.65 -25.67
N ASN A 187 36.07 19.93 -25.61
CA ASN A 187 37.01 21.03 -25.62
C ASN A 187 36.62 22.00 -24.49
N THR A 188 37.47 22.14 -23.48
CA THR A 188 37.22 23.00 -22.31
C THR A 188 36.76 24.40 -22.71
N GLY A 189 35.63 24.83 -22.17
CA GLY A 189 35.07 26.16 -22.40
C GLY A 189 34.47 26.41 -23.78
N VAL A 190 34.41 25.41 -24.67
CA VAL A 190 33.76 25.52 -25.98
C VAL A 190 32.32 25.04 -25.85
N ASP A 191 31.40 25.96 -26.14
CA ASP A 191 29.96 25.70 -26.08
C ASP A 191 29.29 26.01 -27.41
N SER A 192 28.70 24.98 -28.00
CA SER A 192 28.00 25.07 -29.28
C SER A 192 26.48 25.00 -29.14
N ASP A 193 25.99 24.92 -27.89
CA ASP A 193 24.60 24.65 -27.50
C ASP A 193 24.13 23.30 -28.07
N VAL A 194 25.05 22.32 -28.17
CA VAL A 194 24.76 20.98 -28.67
C VAL A 194 25.44 19.94 -27.78
N ASN A 195 24.70 19.44 -26.78
CA ASN A 195 25.25 18.54 -25.76
C ASN A 195 25.93 17.29 -26.37
N SER A 196 25.33 16.69 -27.40
CA SER A 196 25.90 15.52 -28.11
C SER A 196 27.19 15.80 -28.91
N ALA A 197 27.49 17.06 -29.23
CA ALA A 197 28.73 17.47 -29.88
C ALA A 197 29.77 17.98 -28.88
N ASP A 198 29.30 18.59 -27.80
CA ASP A 198 30.15 19.23 -26.81
C ASP A 198 30.63 18.25 -25.74
N PHE A 199 29.90 17.19 -25.40
CA PHE A 199 30.27 16.26 -24.33
C PHE A 199 30.63 14.84 -24.80
N VAL A 200 31.59 14.24 -24.10
CA VAL A 200 31.99 12.83 -24.23
C VAL A 200 31.91 12.14 -22.87
N ALA A 201 31.64 10.83 -22.86
CA ALA A 201 31.75 10.03 -21.66
C ALA A 201 33.22 9.65 -21.40
N ALA A 202 33.77 10.07 -20.27
CA ALA A 202 35.16 9.79 -19.88
C ALA A 202 35.31 9.62 -18.37
N ALA A 203 36.41 9.00 -17.93
CA ALA A 203 36.69 8.82 -16.51
C ALA A 203 36.84 10.19 -15.83
N PRO A 204 36.20 10.42 -14.65
CA PRO A 204 36.06 11.74 -14.06
C PRO A 204 37.38 12.43 -13.74
N THR A 205 37.46 13.74 -14.00
CA THR A 205 38.66 14.58 -13.84
C THR A 205 38.40 15.90 -13.11
N PRO A 206 37.81 15.88 -11.90
CA PRO A 206 37.41 17.10 -11.20
C PRO A 206 38.60 18.03 -10.92
N GLU A 207 38.42 19.31 -11.20
CA GLU A 207 39.35 20.42 -10.98
C GLU A 207 38.62 21.61 -10.31
N ASN A 208 39.23 22.15 -9.25
CA ASN A 208 38.74 23.33 -8.54
C ASN A 208 39.44 24.61 -9.00
N SER A 209 39.04 25.76 -8.44
CA SER A 209 39.62 27.08 -8.78
C SER A 209 41.12 27.24 -8.47
N SER A 210 41.74 26.32 -7.72
CA SER A 210 43.16 26.34 -7.36
C SER A 210 44.08 25.65 -8.37
N GLY A 211 43.54 25.02 -9.42
CA GLY A 211 44.28 24.54 -10.59
C GLY A 211 45.05 23.22 -10.38
N GLY A 212 44.43 22.23 -9.74
CA GLY A 212 45.06 20.93 -9.51
C GLY A 212 44.42 19.81 -10.33
N PRO A 213 45.09 19.23 -11.35
CA PRO A 213 44.68 17.94 -11.87
C PRO A 213 45.10 16.88 -10.86
N THR A 214 44.14 16.21 -10.25
CA THR A 214 44.42 15.00 -9.47
C THR A 214 44.29 13.82 -10.42
N ALA A 215 45.35 13.03 -10.58
CA ALA A 215 45.22 11.75 -11.28
C ALA A 215 44.12 10.93 -10.58
N ALA A 216 43.14 10.46 -11.35
CA ALA A 216 42.04 9.66 -10.82
C ALA A 216 42.61 8.49 -9.99
N PRO A 217 42.08 8.22 -8.78
CA PRO A 217 42.58 7.13 -7.96
C PRO A 217 42.41 5.80 -8.70
N GLU A 218 43.47 4.98 -8.71
CA GLU A 218 43.43 3.66 -9.35
C GLU A 218 42.44 2.77 -8.58
N PRO A 219 41.51 2.07 -9.26
CA PRO A 219 40.50 1.26 -8.60
C PRO A 219 41.17 0.17 -7.75
N THR A 220 40.70 0.01 -6.51
CA THR A 220 41.18 -1.08 -5.65
C THR A 220 40.58 -2.40 -6.14
N THR A 221 41.28 -3.08 -7.05
CA THR A 221 40.82 -4.32 -7.68
C THR A 221 40.97 -5.51 -6.71
N THR A 222 39.85 -6.04 -6.21
CA THR A 222 39.80 -7.45 -5.79
C THR A 222 39.64 -8.29 -7.05
N THR A 223 40.73 -8.92 -7.48
CA THR A 223 40.80 -9.68 -8.74
C THR A 223 39.86 -10.88 -8.75
N THR A 224 38.80 -10.81 -9.56
CA THR A 224 38.34 -11.96 -10.36
C THR A 224 38.47 -11.55 -11.82
N SER A 225 39.32 -12.26 -12.55
CA SER A 225 39.63 -12.00 -13.95
C SER A 225 38.42 -12.29 -14.83
N SER A 226 37.78 -11.24 -15.35
CA SER A 226 36.95 -11.30 -16.54
C SER A 226 37.75 -10.72 -17.72
N PRO A 227 37.92 -11.42 -18.86
CA PRO A 227 38.69 -10.91 -19.98
C PRO A 227 37.97 -9.73 -20.64
N THR A 228 38.67 -8.61 -20.76
CA THR A 228 38.29 -7.48 -21.62
C THR A 228 38.40 -7.90 -23.08
N VAL A 229 37.27 -8.35 -23.64
CA VAL A 229 37.04 -8.36 -25.09
C VAL A 229 36.19 -7.12 -25.40
N SER A 230 36.57 -6.33 -26.40
CA SER A 230 35.67 -5.32 -26.99
C SER A 230 34.32 -5.96 -27.28
N PRO A 231 33.15 -5.34 -27.01
CA PRO A 231 31.89 -6.06 -27.07
C PRO A 231 31.54 -6.38 -28.52
N THR A 232 31.94 -7.57 -28.97
CA THR A 232 31.08 -8.36 -29.83
C THR A 232 29.87 -8.71 -28.97
N THR A 233 28.69 -8.24 -29.36
CA THR A 233 27.44 -8.62 -28.74
C THR A 233 27.35 -10.15 -28.70
N GLU A 234 27.37 -10.72 -27.49
CA GLU A 234 27.39 -12.15 -27.26
C GLU A 234 25.96 -12.68 -27.23
N PHE A 235 25.72 -13.84 -27.84
CA PHE A 235 24.47 -14.56 -27.66
C PHE A 235 24.46 -15.18 -26.27
N VAL A 236 23.46 -14.85 -25.46
CA VAL A 236 23.28 -15.36 -24.09
C VAL A 236 21.86 -15.93 -23.99
N SER A 237 21.72 -17.15 -23.46
CA SER A 237 20.39 -17.74 -23.28
C SER A 237 19.61 -17.03 -22.18
N ILE A 238 18.27 -17.08 -22.24
CA ILE A 238 17.42 -16.45 -21.21
C ILE A 238 17.74 -16.99 -19.80
N ALA A 239 18.00 -18.29 -19.67
CA ALA A 239 18.39 -18.90 -18.39
C ALA A 239 19.74 -18.42 -17.84
N GLU A 240 20.69 -18.08 -18.70
CA GLU A 240 21.94 -17.46 -18.27
C GLU A 240 21.73 -15.99 -17.88
N ILE A 241 20.87 -15.26 -18.60
CA ILE A 241 20.49 -13.89 -18.27
C ILE A 241 19.82 -13.84 -16.90
N GLN A 242 18.85 -14.72 -16.64
CA GLN A 242 18.17 -14.81 -15.34
C GLN A 242 19.15 -15.26 -14.24
N GLY A 243 19.87 -16.36 -14.47
CA GLY A 243 20.73 -16.96 -13.44
C GLY A 243 19.91 -17.68 -12.36
N THR A 244 20.55 -18.00 -11.24
CA THR A 244 19.95 -18.79 -10.14
C THR A 244 19.81 -18.00 -8.83
N GLY A 245 20.09 -16.69 -8.86
CA GLY A 245 19.91 -15.79 -7.71
C GLY A 245 18.85 -14.75 -8.04
N SER A 246 18.55 -13.86 -7.09
CA SER A 246 17.54 -12.81 -7.21
C SER A 246 17.95 -11.60 -8.06
N ALA A 247 19.03 -11.72 -8.83
CA ALA A 247 19.53 -10.66 -9.70
C ALA A 247 20.35 -11.27 -10.83
N SER A 248 20.23 -10.69 -12.02
CA SER A 248 20.91 -11.16 -13.20
C SER A 248 22.44 -11.06 -13.08
N PRO A 249 23.21 -12.11 -13.45
CA PRO A 249 24.67 -12.00 -13.57
C PRO A 249 25.11 -11.17 -14.79
N PHE A 250 24.16 -10.69 -15.61
CA PHE A 250 24.40 -9.89 -16.80
C PHE A 250 23.95 -8.43 -16.67
N VAL A 251 23.55 -7.97 -15.47
CA VAL A 251 23.26 -6.56 -15.21
C VAL A 251 24.35 -5.66 -15.83
N ASP A 252 23.89 -4.61 -16.49
CA ASP A 252 24.71 -3.63 -17.20
C ASP A 252 25.42 -4.09 -18.48
N ARG A 253 25.18 -5.32 -18.92
CA ARG A 253 25.69 -5.84 -20.19
C ARG A 253 24.62 -5.80 -21.29
N THR A 254 25.05 -5.46 -22.51
CA THR A 254 24.24 -5.65 -23.72
C THR A 254 24.40 -7.08 -24.22
N VAL A 255 23.29 -7.77 -24.43
CA VAL A 255 23.23 -9.17 -24.88
C VAL A 255 22.38 -9.28 -26.15
N ILE A 256 22.59 -10.34 -26.93
CA ILE A 256 21.59 -10.87 -27.85
C ILE A 256 20.98 -12.11 -27.21
N THR A 257 19.66 -12.20 -27.18
CA THR A 257 18.97 -13.43 -26.76
C THR A 257 17.82 -13.74 -27.71
N GLU A 258 17.36 -14.99 -27.69
CA GLU A 258 16.26 -15.45 -28.54
C GLU A 258 15.18 -16.10 -27.69
N GLY A 259 13.92 -15.86 -28.04
CA GLY A 259 12.77 -16.46 -27.36
C GLY A 259 11.50 -16.33 -28.19
N VAL A 260 10.43 -16.95 -27.68
CA VAL A 260 9.07 -16.85 -28.21
C VAL A 260 8.30 -15.87 -27.36
N VAL A 261 7.59 -14.93 -27.99
CA VAL A 261 6.78 -13.93 -27.31
C VAL A 261 5.60 -14.63 -26.61
N THR A 262 5.49 -14.49 -25.29
CA THR A 262 4.45 -15.11 -24.47
C THR A 262 3.40 -14.13 -23.95
N ALA A 263 3.74 -12.84 -23.85
CA ALA A 263 2.81 -11.78 -23.48
C ALA A 263 3.21 -10.45 -24.15
N VAL A 264 2.25 -9.56 -24.40
CA VAL A 264 2.46 -8.26 -25.04
C VAL A 264 1.64 -7.17 -24.34
N TYR A 265 2.32 -6.11 -23.88
CA TYR A 265 1.75 -4.95 -23.20
C TYR A 265 2.11 -3.66 -23.95
N ALA A 266 1.59 -3.54 -25.18
CA ALA A 266 1.78 -2.36 -26.01
C ALA A 266 0.95 -1.15 -25.54
N GLU A 267 -0.09 -1.40 -24.74
CA GLU A 267 -0.98 -0.43 -24.13
C GLU A 267 -0.89 -0.53 -22.59
N GLY A 268 -1.63 0.29 -21.85
CA GLY A 268 -1.70 0.18 -20.38
C GLY A 268 -0.49 0.70 -19.59
N GLY A 269 0.64 0.98 -20.23
CA GLY A 269 1.78 1.68 -19.61
C GLY A 269 2.98 0.81 -19.21
N LEU A 270 2.87 -0.52 -19.24
CA LEU A 270 4.00 -1.42 -19.03
C LEU A 270 5.04 -1.32 -20.17
N GLY A 271 4.58 -1.18 -21.42
CA GLY A 271 5.41 -0.78 -22.56
C GLY A 271 6.44 -1.84 -22.99
N GLY A 272 6.07 -3.12 -22.96
CA GLY A 272 6.99 -4.22 -23.25
C GLY A 272 6.27 -5.52 -23.60
N PHE A 273 7.04 -6.61 -23.65
CA PHE A 273 6.55 -7.96 -23.94
C PHE A 273 7.44 -9.00 -23.26
N ASN A 274 6.90 -10.18 -22.94
CA ASN A 274 7.71 -11.29 -22.41
C ASN A 274 8.17 -12.19 -23.55
N ILE A 275 9.40 -12.69 -23.45
CA ILE A 275 9.89 -13.79 -24.28
C ILE A 275 10.30 -14.97 -23.40
N GLN A 276 10.10 -16.18 -23.90
CA GLN A 276 10.49 -17.40 -23.20
C GLN A 276 11.15 -18.41 -24.15
N THR A 277 12.08 -19.20 -23.61
CA THR A 277 12.73 -20.29 -24.34
C THR A 277 11.66 -21.33 -24.74
N PRO A 278 11.56 -21.73 -26.03
CA PRO A 278 10.56 -22.70 -26.46
C PRO A 278 10.74 -24.10 -25.85
N GLY A 279 9.64 -24.84 -25.75
CA GLY A 279 9.55 -26.18 -25.19
C GLY A 279 8.88 -26.25 -23.81
N ALA A 280 8.82 -27.46 -23.28
CA ALA A 280 8.33 -27.72 -21.92
C ALA A 280 9.45 -27.56 -20.89
N VAL A 281 9.09 -27.08 -19.70
CA VAL A 281 9.96 -27.05 -18.53
C VAL A 281 9.54 -28.12 -17.54
N GLU A 282 10.50 -28.90 -17.04
CA GLU A 282 10.29 -29.90 -15.98
C GLU A 282 10.56 -29.26 -14.60
N PRO A 283 9.52 -28.95 -13.80
CA PRO A 283 9.66 -28.18 -12.56
C PRO A 283 10.69 -28.77 -11.59
N SER A 284 10.78 -30.09 -11.50
CA SER A 284 11.66 -30.78 -10.55
C SER A 284 13.17 -30.62 -10.83
N THR A 285 13.53 -30.23 -12.06
CA THR A 285 14.92 -30.02 -12.49
C THR A 285 15.23 -28.58 -12.85
N HIS A 286 14.24 -27.69 -12.75
CA HIS A 286 14.32 -26.30 -13.16
C HIS A 286 15.01 -25.45 -12.10
N THR A 287 16.06 -24.72 -12.49
CA THR A 287 16.93 -23.99 -11.53
C THR A 287 17.09 -22.50 -11.82
N ALA A 288 16.69 -22.05 -13.01
CA ALA A 288 16.83 -20.67 -13.48
C ALA A 288 15.69 -20.36 -14.45
N SER A 289 15.09 -19.18 -14.37
CA SER A 289 13.97 -18.84 -15.25
C SER A 289 14.36 -18.91 -16.73
N THR A 290 13.41 -19.34 -17.56
CA THR A 290 13.55 -19.38 -19.03
C THR A 290 12.77 -18.28 -19.73
N GLY A 291 12.10 -17.42 -18.95
CA GLY A 291 11.35 -16.26 -19.41
C GLY A 291 12.01 -14.96 -18.94
N VAL A 292 11.81 -13.89 -19.69
CA VAL A 292 12.31 -12.55 -19.33
C VAL A 292 11.41 -11.47 -19.92
N PHE A 293 11.22 -10.39 -19.18
CA PHE A 293 10.51 -9.21 -19.68
C PHE A 293 11.43 -8.35 -20.56
N VAL A 294 10.91 -7.91 -21.70
CA VAL A 294 11.59 -7.03 -22.65
C VAL A 294 10.87 -5.69 -22.66
N TYR A 295 11.50 -4.68 -22.08
CA TYR A 295 11.02 -3.30 -22.12
C TYR A 295 11.36 -2.66 -23.46
N GLY A 296 10.37 -2.10 -24.13
CA GLY A 296 10.54 -1.45 -25.43
C GLY A 296 9.19 -1.11 -26.05
N PRO A 297 8.58 0.05 -25.74
CA PRO A 297 7.21 0.35 -26.15
C PRO A 297 7.00 0.32 -27.67
N ALA A 298 7.98 0.83 -28.43
CA ALA A 298 7.95 0.78 -29.89
C ALA A 298 8.07 -0.64 -30.45
N ALA A 299 8.79 -1.54 -29.77
CA ALA A 299 8.95 -2.93 -30.16
C ALA A 299 7.73 -3.78 -29.77
N ALA A 300 7.12 -3.51 -28.61
CA ALA A 300 5.88 -4.16 -28.18
C ALA A 300 4.76 -3.96 -29.22
N ALA A 301 4.72 -2.81 -29.89
CA ALA A 301 3.75 -2.51 -30.95
C ALA A 301 3.97 -3.29 -32.27
N THR A 302 5.10 -4.00 -32.43
CA THR A 302 5.44 -4.71 -33.68
C THR A 302 5.46 -6.23 -33.56
N VAL A 303 5.41 -6.77 -32.34
CA VAL A 303 5.42 -8.21 -32.08
C VAL A 303 4.03 -8.75 -31.73
N THR A 304 3.80 -10.03 -31.97
CA THR A 304 2.59 -10.75 -31.59
C THR A 304 2.94 -11.96 -30.73
N ILE A 305 2.06 -12.35 -29.79
CA ILE A 305 2.21 -13.59 -29.03
C ILE A 305 2.41 -14.77 -30.00
N GLY A 306 3.42 -15.60 -29.72
CA GLY A 306 3.85 -16.72 -30.55
C GLY A 306 4.96 -16.38 -31.57
N ASP A 307 5.31 -15.11 -31.76
CA ASP A 307 6.46 -14.73 -32.59
C ASP A 307 7.76 -15.23 -31.97
N ARG A 308 8.66 -15.75 -32.80
CA ARG A 308 10.05 -16.03 -32.40
C ARG A 308 10.90 -14.82 -32.74
N VAL A 309 11.61 -14.27 -31.76
CA VAL A 309 12.39 -13.03 -31.93
C VAL A 309 13.81 -13.19 -31.40
N ALA A 310 14.76 -12.49 -32.02
CA ALA A 310 16.04 -12.15 -31.43
C ALA A 310 15.97 -10.73 -30.87
N VAL A 311 16.30 -10.56 -29.60
CA VAL A 311 16.34 -9.27 -28.92
C VAL A 311 17.78 -8.91 -28.65
N THR A 312 18.19 -7.75 -29.13
CA THR A 312 19.43 -7.08 -28.69
C THR A 312 19.05 -6.00 -27.69
N GLY A 313 19.65 -6.02 -26.50
CA GLY A 313 19.33 -5.02 -25.50
C GLY A 313 20.17 -5.13 -24.26
N ARG A 314 20.04 -4.13 -23.40
CA ARG A 314 20.78 -4.04 -22.14
C ARG A 314 19.99 -4.70 -21.00
N VAL A 315 20.63 -5.60 -20.28
CA VAL A 315 20.05 -6.24 -19.09
C VAL A 315 20.13 -5.29 -17.89
N GLY A 316 19.09 -5.30 -17.06
CA GLY A 316 19.06 -4.62 -15.77
C GLY A 316 17.91 -5.09 -14.90
N GLU A 317 17.90 -4.63 -13.65
CA GLU A 317 16.82 -4.87 -12.71
C GLU A 317 15.85 -3.68 -12.70
N ARG A 318 14.56 -3.96 -12.61
CA ARG A 318 13.54 -2.94 -12.36
C ARG A 318 12.52 -3.49 -11.38
N PHE A 319 12.36 -2.81 -10.23
CA PHE A 319 11.60 -3.34 -9.10
C PHE A 319 12.06 -4.75 -8.71
N GLU A 320 13.37 -4.95 -8.69
CA GLU A 320 14.04 -6.25 -8.42
C GLU A 320 13.74 -7.36 -9.44
N SER A 321 13.07 -7.05 -10.55
CA SER A 321 12.82 -8.01 -11.63
C SER A 321 13.78 -7.85 -12.81
N THR A 322 14.26 -8.98 -13.32
CA THR A 322 15.21 -9.01 -14.44
C THR A 322 14.51 -8.64 -15.74
N GLN A 323 15.01 -7.61 -16.42
CA GLN A 323 14.47 -7.16 -17.71
C GLN A 323 15.54 -6.77 -18.72
N ILE A 324 15.18 -6.83 -20.01
CA ILE A 324 16.01 -6.38 -21.13
C ILE A 324 15.42 -5.09 -21.71
N SER A 325 16.17 -4.00 -21.72
CA SER A 325 15.81 -2.78 -22.46
C SER A 325 16.20 -2.97 -23.93
N ALA A 326 15.21 -3.05 -24.82
CA ALA A 326 15.43 -3.41 -26.22
C ALA A 326 16.06 -2.26 -27.03
N ASP A 327 17.23 -2.52 -27.61
CA ASP A 327 17.87 -1.68 -28.64
C ASP A 327 17.46 -2.12 -30.06
N GLY A 328 17.09 -3.40 -30.23
CA GLY A 328 16.63 -3.96 -31.48
C GLY A 328 15.91 -5.29 -31.32
N VAL A 329 14.87 -5.50 -32.12
CA VAL A 329 14.10 -6.75 -32.16
C VAL A 329 14.02 -7.22 -33.62
N GLU A 330 14.53 -8.42 -33.88
CA GLU A 330 14.48 -9.08 -35.18
C GLU A 330 13.52 -10.28 -35.11
N GLN A 331 12.50 -10.28 -35.96
CA GLN A 331 11.61 -11.43 -36.10
C GLN A 331 12.33 -12.56 -36.84
N LEU A 332 12.39 -13.73 -36.23
CA LEU A 332 13.02 -14.93 -36.77
C LEU A 332 12.00 -15.82 -37.46
N VAL A 333 12.46 -16.72 -38.33
CA VAL A 333 11.60 -17.74 -38.94
C VAL A 333 11.14 -18.72 -37.87
N GLY A 334 9.82 -18.84 -37.68
CA GLY A 334 9.19 -19.79 -36.75
C GLY A 334 8.91 -21.16 -37.36
N GLY A 335 8.56 -22.12 -36.49
CA GLY A 335 8.20 -23.51 -36.80
C GLY A 335 7.44 -24.16 -35.63
N PRO A 336 6.73 -25.28 -35.83
CA PRO A 336 5.91 -25.93 -34.78
C PRO A 336 6.71 -26.40 -33.55
N GLU A 337 8.02 -26.52 -33.65
CA GLU A 337 8.95 -26.80 -32.55
C GLU A 337 9.25 -25.59 -31.65
N HIS A 338 8.79 -24.38 -32.02
CA HIS A 338 9.00 -23.13 -31.30
C HIS A 338 7.75 -22.68 -30.56
N VAL A 339 7.13 -23.60 -29.82
CA VAL A 339 5.98 -23.32 -28.94
C VAL A 339 6.45 -23.38 -27.50
N VAL A 340 6.02 -22.42 -26.69
CA VAL A 340 6.19 -22.46 -25.23
C VAL A 340 5.01 -23.22 -24.64
N GLU A 341 5.29 -24.25 -23.84
CA GLU A 341 4.26 -24.94 -23.07
C GLU A 341 4.19 -24.30 -21.67
N PRO A 342 3.04 -23.78 -21.23
CA PRO A 342 2.90 -23.21 -19.89
C PRO A 342 3.30 -24.23 -18.83
N VAL A 343 4.12 -23.81 -17.86
CA VAL A 343 4.51 -24.69 -16.76
C VAL A 343 3.35 -24.81 -15.78
N SER A 344 2.97 -26.04 -15.43
CA SER A 344 1.97 -26.30 -14.40
C SER A 344 2.67 -26.69 -13.11
N VAL A 345 2.59 -25.82 -12.11
CA VAL A 345 3.18 -26.02 -10.78
C VAL A 345 2.25 -25.45 -9.73
N ALA A 346 2.23 -26.06 -8.54
CA ALA A 346 1.65 -25.42 -7.36
C ALA A 346 2.47 -24.17 -7.03
N TRP A 347 1.83 -23.13 -6.50
CA TRP A 347 2.54 -21.91 -6.12
C TRP A 347 3.68 -22.21 -5.14
N PRO A 348 4.93 -21.80 -5.43
CA PRO A 348 6.02 -22.02 -4.49
C PRO A 348 5.88 -21.15 -3.24
N GLU A 349 6.25 -21.70 -2.08
CA GLU A 349 6.07 -21.04 -0.78
C GLU A 349 7.22 -20.05 -0.46
N THR A 350 8.39 -20.18 -1.09
CA THR A 350 9.53 -19.26 -0.84
C THR A 350 9.84 -18.39 -2.05
N ALA A 351 10.37 -17.18 -1.78
CA ALA A 351 10.79 -16.24 -2.82
C ALA A 351 11.84 -16.85 -3.77
N GLU A 352 12.81 -17.61 -3.25
CA GLU A 352 13.86 -18.25 -4.06
C GLU A 352 13.32 -19.32 -5.01
N GLU A 353 12.19 -19.93 -4.69
CA GLU A 353 11.52 -20.89 -5.57
C GLU A 353 10.64 -20.18 -6.61
N ARG A 354 9.98 -19.08 -6.25
CA ARG A 354 9.18 -18.25 -7.16
C ARG A 354 10.06 -17.58 -8.22
N GLU A 355 11.25 -17.13 -7.84
CA GLU A 355 12.26 -16.52 -8.73
C GLU A 355 12.57 -17.40 -9.96
N ARG A 356 12.54 -18.73 -9.80
CA ARG A 356 12.80 -19.67 -10.90
C ARG A 356 11.78 -19.59 -12.02
N TYR A 357 10.63 -18.95 -11.79
CA TYR A 357 9.55 -18.80 -12.74
C TYR A 357 9.37 -17.36 -13.22
N GLU A 358 10.20 -16.42 -12.78
CA GLU A 358 10.08 -15.01 -13.15
C GLU A 358 10.03 -14.82 -14.68
N GLY A 359 9.02 -14.13 -15.18
CA GLY A 359 8.83 -13.86 -16.61
C GLY A 359 8.37 -15.06 -17.43
N MET A 360 8.14 -16.23 -16.82
CA MET A 360 7.65 -17.43 -17.48
C MET A 360 6.12 -17.48 -17.53
N LEU A 361 5.62 -18.12 -18.59
CA LEU A 361 4.22 -18.49 -18.76
C LEU A 361 3.87 -19.69 -17.86
N LEU A 362 2.99 -19.44 -16.91
CA LEU A 362 2.48 -20.37 -15.91
C LEU A 362 1.04 -20.75 -16.24
N ALA A 363 0.70 -22.02 -16.05
CA ALA A 363 -0.68 -22.46 -15.86
C ALA A 363 -0.89 -22.68 -14.35
N PRO A 364 -1.46 -21.70 -13.62
CA PRO A 364 -1.63 -21.80 -12.17
C PRO A 364 -2.38 -23.07 -11.79
N ALA A 365 -1.82 -23.85 -10.87
CA ALA A 365 -2.43 -25.09 -10.39
C ALA A 365 -2.75 -24.98 -8.90
N GLY A 366 -3.91 -25.53 -8.51
CA GLY A 366 -4.40 -25.49 -7.14
C GLY A 366 -5.67 -24.66 -7.00
N THR A 367 -6.04 -24.38 -5.75
CA THR A 367 -7.15 -23.48 -5.41
C THR A 367 -6.59 -22.09 -5.14
N TYR A 368 -7.30 -21.06 -5.59
CA TYR A 368 -7.01 -19.67 -5.28
C TYR A 368 -8.30 -19.02 -4.79
N ARG A 369 -8.23 -18.25 -3.69
CA ARG A 369 -9.34 -17.43 -3.21
C ARG A 369 -8.98 -15.96 -3.31
N VAL A 370 -9.96 -15.11 -3.56
CA VAL A 370 -9.78 -13.66 -3.43
C VAL A 370 -9.50 -13.33 -1.96
N SER A 371 -8.37 -12.71 -1.69
CA SER A 371 -7.97 -12.25 -0.35
C SER A 371 -8.21 -10.76 -0.17
N GLU A 372 -8.14 -9.98 -1.25
CA GLU A 372 -8.44 -8.55 -1.28
C GLU A 372 -8.87 -8.10 -2.68
N ASN A 373 -9.70 -7.07 -2.71
CA ASN A 373 -10.22 -6.44 -3.93
C ASN A 373 -10.15 -4.90 -3.89
N TYR A 374 -9.45 -4.32 -2.90
CA TYR A 374 -9.37 -2.86 -2.74
C TYR A 374 -8.63 -2.18 -3.91
N GLY A 375 -7.47 -2.71 -4.27
CA GLY A 375 -6.63 -2.22 -5.38
C GLY A 375 -7.31 -2.31 -6.76
N LEU A 376 -8.38 -3.11 -6.90
CA LEU A 376 -9.06 -3.35 -8.16
C LEU A 376 -9.69 -2.09 -8.77
N ASN A 377 -10.17 -1.18 -7.92
CA ASN A 377 -10.79 0.08 -8.37
C ASN A 377 -9.75 1.15 -8.78
N GLN A 378 -8.48 0.99 -8.40
CA GLN A 378 -7.42 1.96 -8.69
C GLN A 378 -6.38 1.43 -9.68
N TYR A 379 -5.93 0.19 -9.53
CA TYR A 379 -4.82 -0.38 -10.29
C TYR A 379 -5.19 -1.66 -11.06
N GLY A 380 -6.44 -2.12 -10.99
CA GLY A 380 -6.86 -3.34 -11.69
C GLY A 380 -6.39 -4.64 -11.01
N GLU A 381 -5.94 -4.55 -9.75
CA GLU A 381 -5.31 -5.64 -9.02
C GLU A 381 -6.28 -6.40 -8.10
N VAL A 382 -6.15 -7.72 -8.05
CA VAL A 382 -6.87 -8.61 -7.12
C VAL A 382 -5.86 -9.38 -6.29
N GLY A 383 -5.91 -9.25 -4.96
CA GLY A 383 -5.13 -10.08 -4.05
C GLY A 383 -5.70 -11.50 -4.02
N LEU A 384 -4.83 -12.51 -4.12
CA LEU A 384 -5.20 -13.92 -4.02
C LEU A 384 -4.48 -14.60 -2.85
N SER A 385 -5.23 -15.42 -2.11
CA SER A 385 -4.68 -16.44 -1.24
C SER A 385 -4.58 -17.77 -1.99
N VAL A 386 -3.44 -18.43 -1.84
CA VAL A 386 -3.20 -19.77 -2.39
C VAL A 386 -3.70 -20.82 -1.41
N GLY A 387 -4.53 -21.73 -1.92
CA GLY A 387 -5.16 -22.80 -1.16
C GLY A 387 -6.59 -22.50 -0.75
N GLU A 388 -7.07 -23.22 0.26
CA GLU A 388 -8.46 -23.16 0.71
C GLU A 388 -8.71 -22.12 1.80
N ARG A 389 -7.66 -21.52 2.37
CA ARG A 389 -7.77 -20.55 3.48
C ARG A 389 -7.63 -19.12 2.97
N LEU A 390 -8.33 -18.19 3.61
CA LEU A 390 -8.05 -16.76 3.52
C LEU A 390 -6.77 -16.41 4.28
N LEU A 391 -6.13 -15.30 3.90
CA LEU A 391 -5.06 -14.71 4.69
C LEU A 391 -5.67 -13.98 5.88
N VAL A 392 -5.09 -14.13 7.07
CA VAL A 392 -5.64 -13.57 8.32
C VAL A 392 -4.64 -12.63 8.96
N THR A 393 -5.09 -11.51 9.50
CA THR A 393 -4.21 -10.55 10.18
C THR A 393 -3.49 -11.24 11.34
N PRO A 394 -2.15 -11.13 11.47
CA PRO A 394 -1.40 -11.86 12.49
C PRO A 394 -1.89 -11.65 13.93
N THR A 395 -2.27 -10.42 14.29
CA THR A 395 -2.77 -10.05 15.61
C THR A 395 -4.24 -10.40 15.87
N GLU A 396 -4.93 -10.97 14.87
CA GLU A 396 -6.20 -11.69 15.08
C GLU A 396 -5.96 -13.09 15.66
N VAL A 397 -4.81 -13.70 15.34
CA VAL A 397 -4.48 -15.09 15.69
C VAL A 397 -3.62 -15.20 16.94
N GLY A 398 -2.64 -14.29 17.12
CA GLY A 398 -1.70 -14.31 18.24
C GLY A 398 -1.46 -12.93 18.83
N GLU A 399 -0.99 -12.86 20.08
CA GLU A 399 -0.56 -11.58 20.67
C GLU A 399 0.53 -10.93 19.80
N PRO A 400 0.62 -9.58 19.75
CA PRO A 400 1.66 -8.91 18.98
C PRO A 400 3.07 -9.46 19.26
N GLY A 401 3.73 -9.98 18.24
CA GLY A 401 5.06 -10.60 18.30
C GLY A 401 5.10 -12.02 18.91
N SER A 402 3.96 -12.66 19.16
CA SER A 402 3.91 -14.05 19.64
C SER A 402 4.30 -15.04 18.54
N ALA A 403 4.59 -16.29 18.92
CA ALA A 403 4.93 -17.35 17.96
C ALA A 403 3.77 -17.62 16.99
N GLU A 404 2.52 -17.50 17.46
CA GLU A 404 1.32 -17.66 16.66
C GLU A 404 1.17 -16.52 15.63
N ALA A 405 1.40 -15.26 16.04
CA ALA A 405 1.37 -14.13 15.11
C ALA A 405 2.48 -14.22 14.06
N VAL A 406 3.70 -14.60 14.47
CA VAL A 406 4.82 -14.82 13.54
C VAL A 406 4.49 -15.93 12.53
N ALA A 407 3.98 -17.06 13.00
CA ALA A 407 3.59 -18.17 12.12
C ALA A 407 2.46 -17.77 11.15
N GLN A 408 1.53 -16.91 11.56
CA GLN A 408 0.48 -16.40 10.68
C GLN A 408 1.03 -15.41 9.64
N ALA A 409 2.00 -14.56 10.00
CA ALA A 409 2.67 -13.68 9.05
C ALA A 409 3.45 -14.47 7.98
N GLU A 410 4.23 -15.48 8.41
CA GLU A 410 4.94 -16.39 7.50
C GLU A 410 3.96 -17.16 6.58
N TYR A 411 2.80 -17.57 7.12
CA TYR A 411 1.76 -18.20 6.31
C TYR A 411 1.22 -17.25 5.23
N ASN A 412 0.94 -15.99 5.57
CA ASN A 412 0.43 -15.00 4.63
C ASN A 412 1.44 -14.71 3.50
N GLU A 413 2.71 -14.56 3.83
CA GLU A 413 3.79 -14.33 2.85
C GLU A 413 3.94 -15.52 1.87
N ALA A 414 3.90 -16.75 2.41
CA ALA A 414 4.03 -17.97 1.62
C ALA A 414 2.83 -18.23 0.68
N HIS A 415 1.66 -17.67 1.00
CA HIS A 415 0.40 -17.96 0.30
C HIS A 415 -0.24 -16.74 -0.38
N SER A 416 0.46 -15.62 -0.49
CA SER A 416 -0.02 -14.43 -1.21
C SER A 416 0.51 -14.36 -2.64
N VAL A 417 -0.34 -13.89 -3.56
CA VAL A 417 0.02 -13.51 -4.93
C VAL A 417 -1.02 -12.52 -5.47
N ILE A 418 -0.60 -11.52 -6.25
CA ILE A 418 -1.52 -10.58 -6.90
C ILE A 418 -1.88 -11.10 -8.29
N LEU A 419 -3.16 -11.02 -8.67
CA LEU A 419 -3.58 -11.06 -10.06
C LEU A 419 -3.72 -9.63 -10.56
N ASP A 420 -3.00 -9.31 -11.64
CA ASP A 420 -2.92 -7.97 -12.20
C ASP A 420 -3.73 -7.87 -13.51
N ASP A 421 -3.85 -6.68 -14.12
CA ASP A 421 -4.57 -6.44 -15.37
C ASP A 421 -3.65 -6.27 -16.59
N GLY A 422 -2.33 -6.38 -16.42
CA GLY A 422 -1.35 -6.17 -17.49
C GLY A 422 -1.17 -4.69 -17.86
N ALA A 423 -1.44 -3.78 -16.93
CA ALA A 423 -1.26 -2.34 -17.07
C ALA A 423 -0.51 -1.74 -15.87
N SER A 424 -0.19 -0.45 -15.97
CA SER A 424 0.20 0.42 -14.84
C SER A 424 -0.76 1.60 -14.73
N THR A 425 -2.02 1.39 -15.15
CA THR A 425 -3.04 2.43 -15.22
C THR A 425 -3.60 2.70 -13.84
N ASP A 426 -3.40 3.92 -13.34
CA ASP A 426 -4.13 4.45 -12.17
C ASP A 426 -5.49 5.00 -12.65
N PHE A 427 -6.58 4.28 -12.38
CA PHE A 427 -7.94 4.66 -12.75
C PHE A 427 -8.46 5.88 -11.98
N LEU A 428 -7.89 6.18 -10.82
CA LEU A 428 -8.27 7.32 -9.98
C LEU A 428 -7.39 8.56 -10.23
N ARG A 429 -6.37 8.46 -11.11
CA ARG A 429 -5.47 9.56 -11.45
C ARG A 429 -6.24 10.79 -11.89
N ARG A 430 -5.94 11.93 -11.27
CA ARG A 430 -6.54 13.22 -11.57
C ARG A 430 -5.58 14.19 -12.25
N GLU A 431 -6.05 14.85 -13.29
CA GLU A 431 -5.39 16.01 -13.89
C GLU A 431 -6.43 17.11 -14.13
N GLY A 432 -6.13 18.34 -13.71
CA GLY A 432 -7.07 19.47 -13.82
C GLY A 432 -8.40 19.25 -13.09
N GLY A 433 -8.41 18.44 -12.02
CA GLY A 433 -9.60 18.13 -11.21
C GLY A 433 -10.49 17.02 -11.76
N ARG A 434 -10.13 16.38 -12.89
CA ARG A 434 -10.89 15.28 -13.50
C ARG A 434 -10.11 13.98 -13.46
N MET A 435 -10.81 12.86 -13.30
CA MET A 435 -10.21 11.53 -13.42
C MET A 435 -9.95 11.23 -14.90
N ILE A 436 -8.68 11.11 -15.29
CA ILE A 436 -8.31 11.05 -16.72
C ILE A 436 -8.50 9.65 -17.33
N ASN A 437 -8.50 8.61 -16.50
CA ASN A 437 -8.61 7.22 -16.90
C ASN A 437 -10.00 6.64 -16.61
N ALA A 438 -10.93 7.43 -16.07
CA ALA A 438 -12.27 6.98 -15.67
C ALA A 438 -13.16 6.52 -16.84
N ASP A 439 -12.81 6.84 -18.09
CA ASP A 439 -13.52 6.35 -19.28
C ASP A 439 -12.99 5.00 -19.80
N ILE A 440 -11.94 4.46 -19.17
CA ILE A 440 -11.46 3.10 -19.42
C ILE A 440 -12.21 2.17 -18.47
N PRO A 441 -12.97 1.17 -18.97
CA PRO A 441 -13.70 0.25 -18.11
C PRO A 441 -12.76 -0.55 -17.20
N LEU A 442 -13.07 -0.59 -15.90
CA LEU A 442 -12.32 -1.38 -14.92
C LEU A 442 -12.24 -2.86 -15.33
N PRO A 443 -11.07 -3.51 -15.24
CA PRO A 443 -10.91 -4.92 -15.52
C PRO A 443 -11.64 -5.77 -14.47
N TYR A 444 -12.08 -6.97 -14.85
CA TYR A 444 -12.72 -7.99 -13.99
C TYR A 444 -14.08 -7.63 -13.38
N LEU A 445 -14.41 -6.34 -13.23
CA LEU A 445 -15.55 -5.86 -12.47
C LEU A 445 -16.79 -5.59 -13.32
N SER A 446 -17.91 -6.18 -12.90
CA SER A 446 -19.24 -5.69 -13.24
C SER A 446 -20.19 -5.82 -12.05
N ILE A 447 -21.30 -5.08 -12.08
CA ILE A 447 -22.35 -5.21 -11.06
C ILE A 447 -22.98 -6.60 -11.00
N THR A 448 -22.92 -7.37 -12.10
CA THR A 448 -23.47 -8.73 -12.20
C THR A 448 -22.44 -9.83 -11.94
N THR A 449 -21.15 -9.49 -11.92
CA THR A 449 -20.02 -10.41 -11.68
C THR A 449 -19.05 -9.72 -10.72
N PRO A 450 -19.43 -9.60 -9.44
CA PRO A 450 -18.59 -8.97 -8.45
C PRO A 450 -17.36 -9.83 -8.13
N VAL A 451 -16.31 -9.18 -7.63
CA VAL A 451 -15.12 -9.84 -7.07
C VAL A 451 -15.17 -9.64 -5.56
N THR A 452 -15.57 -10.69 -4.83
CA THR A 452 -15.78 -10.66 -3.38
C THR A 452 -14.70 -11.49 -2.68
N VAL A 453 -14.19 -11.04 -1.54
CA VAL A 453 -13.25 -11.81 -0.71
C VAL A 453 -13.84 -13.20 -0.39
N GLY A 454 -13.02 -14.25 -0.47
CA GLY A 454 -13.45 -15.64 -0.32
C GLY A 454 -13.88 -16.34 -1.62
N ALA A 455 -14.20 -15.58 -2.67
CA ALA A 455 -14.53 -16.13 -3.98
C ALA A 455 -13.38 -16.97 -4.54
N THR A 456 -13.70 -18.10 -5.16
CA THR A 456 -12.73 -18.92 -5.88
C THR A 456 -12.36 -18.26 -7.21
N ALA A 457 -11.07 -18.03 -7.41
CA ALA A 457 -10.49 -17.60 -8.68
C ALA A 457 -10.12 -18.83 -9.52
N THR A 458 -10.80 -19.03 -10.65
CA THR A 458 -10.55 -20.15 -11.57
C THR A 458 -9.84 -19.66 -12.82
N PHE A 459 -8.57 -20.03 -12.98
CA PHE A 459 -7.79 -19.72 -14.17
C PHE A 459 -8.24 -20.58 -15.36
N THR A 460 -8.57 -19.90 -16.46
CA THR A 460 -8.98 -20.51 -17.74
C THR A 460 -7.92 -20.36 -18.82
N GLU A 461 -6.97 -19.44 -18.62
CA GLU A 461 -5.83 -19.20 -19.50
C GLU A 461 -4.53 -19.06 -18.68
N PRO A 462 -3.36 -19.32 -19.30
CA PRO A 462 -2.06 -19.09 -18.67
C PRO A 462 -1.79 -17.61 -18.37
N VAL A 463 -0.92 -17.37 -17.39
CA VAL A 463 -0.47 -16.05 -16.93
C VAL A 463 1.06 -15.98 -16.89
N VAL A 464 1.63 -14.79 -16.88
CA VAL A 464 3.07 -14.59 -16.71
C VAL A 464 3.37 -14.28 -15.24
N VAL A 465 4.37 -14.94 -14.65
CA VAL A 465 4.87 -14.56 -13.33
C VAL A 465 5.70 -13.29 -13.45
N HIS A 466 5.41 -12.28 -12.65
CA HIS A 466 6.17 -11.03 -12.60
C HIS A 466 6.42 -10.64 -11.15
N TYR A 467 7.51 -9.92 -10.89
CA TYR A 467 7.78 -9.34 -9.58
C TYR A 467 7.89 -7.82 -9.72
N SER A 468 7.17 -7.08 -8.89
CA SER A 468 7.29 -5.63 -8.82
C SER A 468 6.57 -5.10 -7.59
N PHE A 469 7.04 -3.98 -7.04
CA PHE A 469 6.47 -3.35 -5.84
C PHE A 469 6.38 -4.34 -4.67
N ASP A 470 7.48 -5.07 -4.42
CA ASP A 470 7.63 -6.03 -3.32
C ASP A 470 6.59 -7.16 -3.32
N SER A 471 6.05 -7.50 -4.49
CA SER A 471 5.02 -8.53 -4.64
C SER A 471 5.17 -9.33 -5.91
N TYR A 472 4.92 -10.63 -5.80
CA TYR A 472 4.75 -11.52 -6.94
C TYR A 472 3.35 -11.38 -7.53
N ARG A 473 3.30 -11.42 -8.86
CA ARG A 473 2.12 -11.11 -9.65
C ARG A 473 1.89 -12.15 -10.74
N PHE A 474 0.63 -12.43 -11.02
CA PHE A 474 0.16 -13.06 -12.24
C PHE A 474 -0.28 -11.96 -13.20
N GLN A 475 0.50 -11.76 -14.24
CA GLN A 475 0.15 -10.87 -15.35
C GLN A 475 -0.65 -11.65 -16.39
N PRO A 476 -1.78 -11.12 -16.88
CA PRO A 476 -2.43 -11.65 -18.07
C PRO A 476 -1.49 -11.51 -19.28
N THR A 477 -1.69 -12.30 -20.33
CA THR A 477 -0.78 -12.25 -21.50
C THR A 477 -0.95 -10.98 -22.37
N THR A 478 -1.99 -10.20 -22.09
CA THR A 478 -2.28 -8.90 -22.71
C THR A 478 -2.91 -7.99 -21.67
N THR A 479 -2.80 -6.67 -21.86
CA THR A 479 -3.54 -5.68 -21.07
C THR A 479 -5.06 -5.91 -21.15
N LEU A 480 -5.74 -5.89 -19.99
CA LEU A 480 -7.18 -6.12 -19.87
C LEU A 480 -7.93 -4.83 -19.54
N THR A 481 -9.18 -4.75 -20.00
CA THR A 481 -10.15 -3.73 -19.60
C THR A 481 -11.54 -4.37 -19.61
N GLY A 482 -12.43 -3.92 -18.72
CA GLY A 482 -13.78 -4.47 -18.59
C GLY A 482 -13.87 -5.89 -17.99
N ALA A 483 -15.11 -6.36 -17.77
CA ALA A 483 -15.39 -7.59 -17.04
C ALA A 483 -15.29 -8.90 -17.85
N ASP A 484 -15.41 -8.83 -19.18
CA ASP A 484 -15.42 -10.03 -20.06
C ASP A 484 -13.99 -10.53 -20.40
N ALA A 485 -12.97 -9.96 -19.76
CA ALA A 485 -11.57 -10.20 -20.07
C ALA A 485 -11.02 -11.39 -19.26
N ALA A 486 -10.65 -12.48 -19.94
CA ALA A 486 -9.91 -13.61 -19.37
C ALA A 486 -8.49 -13.14 -18.97
N PRO A 487 -7.82 -13.76 -17.97
CA PRO A 487 -7.62 -15.21 -17.90
C PRO A 487 -8.43 -15.94 -16.82
N VAL A 488 -9.13 -15.23 -15.94
CA VAL A 488 -9.75 -15.78 -14.74
C VAL A 488 -11.28 -15.61 -14.73
N SER A 489 -11.98 -16.52 -14.06
CA SER A 489 -13.37 -16.31 -13.64
C SER A 489 -13.51 -16.44 -12.13
N PHE A 490 -14.30 -15.58 -11.51
CA PHE A 490 -14.58 -15.60 -10.07
C PHE A 490 -15.94 -16.23 -9.78
N SER A 491 -16.02 -17.03 -8.72
CA SER A 491 -17.32 -17.44 -8.17
C SER A 491 -18.00 -16.28 -7.44
N ASP A 492 -19.31 -16.35 -7.25
CA ASP A 492 -20.01 -15.45 -6.33
C ASP A 492 -19.96 -16.04 -4.90
N ALA A 493 -19.33 -15.32 -3.97
CA ALA A 493 -19.20 -15.71 -2.57
C ALA A 493 -20.13 -14.90 -1.63
N ARG A 494 -21.01 -14.07 -2.18
CA ARG A 494 -21.88 -13.20 -1.39
C ARG A 494 -22.90 -13.96 -0.57
N GLU A 495 -23.01 -13.59 0.69
CA GLU A 495 -24.12 -14.00 1.55
C GLU A 495 -25.36 -13.17 1.22
N THR A 496 -26.52 -13.82 1.12
CA THR A 496 -27.79 -13.15 0.83
C THR A 496 -28.61 -12.84 2.08
N ALA A 497 -28.21 -13.31 3.25
CA ALA A 497 -28.84 -13.05 4.56
C ALA A 497 -27.88 -13.52 5.66
N PRO A 498 -27.96 -12.97 6.89
CA PRO A 498 -27.20 -13.49 8.02
C PRO A 498 -27.59 -14.94 8.33
N GLU A 499 -26.65 -15.70 8.90
CA GLU A 499 -26.91 -17.03 9.41
C GLU A 499 -27.93 -17.02 10.56
N GLN A 500 -28.60 -18.15 10.76
CA GLN A 500 -29.57 -18.28 11.85
C GLN A 500 -28.85 -18.49 13.19
N VAL A 501 -28.81 -17.42 13.99
CA VAL A 501 -28.17 -17.41 15.32
C VAL A 501 -29.05 -17.97 16.46
N GLY A 502 -30.31 -18.32 16.17
CA GLY A 502 -31.27 -18.85 17.16
C GLY A 502 -31.71 -17.81 18.21
N GLY A 503 -32.28 -18.29 19.31
CA GLY A 503 -32.76 -17.45 20.42
C GLY A 503 -34.16 -16.87 20.20
N ASP A 504 -34.70 -16.27 21.25
CA ASP A 504 -35.97 -15.52 21.23
C ASP A 504 -35.74 -14.03 20.95
N LEU A 505 -34.50 -13.54 21.18
CA LEU A 505 -34.06 -12.18 20.84
C LEU A 505 -32.75 -12.21 20.05
N GLN A 506 -32.49 -11.16 19.28
CA GLN A 506 -31.26 -10.96 18.53
C GLN A 506 -30.62 -9.60 18.85
N LEU A 507 -29.29 -9.60 19.04
CA LEU A 507 -28.49 -8.39 19.25
C LEU A 507 -27.46 -8.28 18.14
N GLY A 508 -27.48 -7.17 17.40
CA GLY A 508 -26.51 -6.85 16.37
C GLY A 508 -25.68 -5.60 16.68
N THR A 509 -24.56 -5.47 15.99
CA THR A 509 -23.75 -4.24 15.95
C THR A 509 -23.36 -3.93 14.51
N PHE A 510 -23.33 -2.65 14.15
CA PHE A 510 -23.07 -2.24 12.77
C PHE A 510 -22.50 -0.82 12.68
N ASN A 511 -21.22 -0.71 12.32
CA ASN A 511 -20.63 0.54 11.85
C ASN A 511 -21.17 0.86 10.44
N VAL A 512 -21.91 1.96 10.31
CA VAL A 512 -22.63 2.31 9.07
C VAL A 512 -21.90 3.30 8.17
N LEU A 513 -20.60 3.54 8.41
CA LEU A 513 -19.74 4.39 7.59
C LEU A 513 -20.28 5.82 7.42
N ASN A 514 -20.11 6.64 8.45
CA ASN A 514 -20.46 8.06 8.49
C ASN A 514 -21.87 8.39 7.97
N TYR A 515 -22.91 7.94 8.68
CA TYR A 515 -24.29 8.33 8.39
C TYR A 515 -24.59 9.75 8.92
N PHE A 516 -24.43 10.73 8.03
CA PHE A 516 -24.64 12.15 8.31
C PHE A 516 -25.82 12.69 7.50
N THR A 517 -26.71 13.41 8.17
CA THR A 517 -27.85 14.12 7.53
C THR A 517 -27.55 15.60 7.33
N SER A 518 -26.47 16.10 7.92
CA SER A 518 -25.89 17.41 7.66
C SER A 518 -24.94 17.30 6.46
N LEU A 519 -25.28 18.00 5.37
CA LEU A 519 -24.73 17.72 4.06
C LEU A 519 -23.49 18.56 3.73
N GLY A 520 -22.55 17.98 2.99
CA GLY A 520 -21.31 18.68 2.60
C GLY A 520 -21.56 20.03 1.90
N VAL A 521 -22.58 20.11 1.05
CA VAL A 521 -22.95 21.33 0.30
C VAL A 521 -23.26 22.54 1.19
N ASP A 522 -23.69 22.31 2.43
CA ASP A 522 -24.08 23.37 3.36
C ASP A 522 -22.93 23.84 4.27
N TYR A 523 -21.95 22.97 4.53
CA TYR A 523 -20.91 23.19 5.55
C TYR A 523 -19.48 23.22 5.00
N CYS A 524 -19.22 22.64 3.83
CA CYS A 524 -17.88 22.43 3.31
C CYS A 524 -17.49 23.47 2.25
N GLY A 525 -16.19 23.75 2.16
CA GLY A 525 -15.60 24.51 1.07
C GLY A 525 -15.64 23.74 -0.26
N SER A 526 -15.48 24.47 -1.37
CA SER A 526 -15.61 23.88 -2.72
C SER A 526 -14.57 22.81 -3.07
N THR A 527 -13.52 22.66 -2.28
CA THR A 527 -12.46 21.65 -2.45
C THR A 527 -12.52 20.52 -1.42
N GLN A 528 -13.43 20.60 -0.45
CA GLN A 528 -13.56 19.64 0.65
C GLN A 528 -14.54 18.53 0.26
N ASN A 529 -14.29 17.88 -0.88
CA ASN A 529 -15.13 16.82 -1.41
C ASN A 529 -14.35 15.80 -2.22
N TYR A 530 -14.85 14.57 -2.21
CA TYR A 530 -14.61 13.64 -3.31
C TYR A 530 -15.56 13.97 -4.46
N THR A 531 -15.11 13.69 -5.69
CA THR A 531 -15.92 13.94 -6.90
C THR A 531 -16.01 12.70 -7.77
N ASP A 532 -17.11 12.59 -8.51
CA ASP A 532 -17.26 11.63 -9.60
C ASP A 532 -16.35 11.97 -10.80
N ARG A 533 -16.40 11.17 -11.86
CA ARG A 533 -15.57 11.39 -13.06
C ARG A 533 -15.87 12.68 -13.81
N ASP A 534 -17.07 13.23 -13.66
CA ASP A 534 -17.50 14.49 -14.27
C ASP A 534 -17.09 15.71 -13.43
N GLY A 535 -16.57 15.48 -12.22
CA GLY A 535 -16.16 16.50 -11.26
C GLY A 535 -17.29 16.99 -10.35
N ASN A 536 -18.41 16.26 -10.29
CA ASN A 536 -19.50 16.57 -9.36
C ASN A 536 -19.15 16.03 -7.96
N PRO A 537 -19.28 16.84 -6.90
CA PRO A 537 -19.08 16.36 -5.54
C PRO A 537 -20.05 15.23 -5.15
N ILE A 538 -19.54 14.22 -4.45
CA ILE A 538 -20.32 13.03 -4.04
C ILE A 538 -20.33 12.82 -2.52
N SER A 539 -19.20 13.03 -1.87
CA SER A 539 -19.09 12.97 -0.41
C SER A 539 -18.20 14.08 0.11
N ALA A 540 -18.43 14.46 1.37
CA ALA A 540 -17.57 15.38 2.08
C ALA A 540 -16.16 14.80 2.25
N ASN A 541 -15.15 15.66 2.18
CA ASN A 541 -13.76 15.29 2.45
C ASN A 541 -13.06 16.39 3.26
N GLY A 542 -12.64 16.05 4.46
CA GLY A 542 -11.91 16.95 5.35
C GLY A 542 -12.66 18.21 5.76
N CYS A 543 -13.96 18.07 6.03
CA CYS A 543 -14.80 19.10 6.66
C CYS A 543 -15.63 18.49 7.81
N LEU A 544 -16.44 19.30 8.47
CA LEU A 544 -17.18 18.89 9.67
C LEU A 544 -18.16 17.72 9.41
N PRO A 545 -19.07 17.78 8.42
CA PRO A 545 -19.81 16.57 8.05
C PRO A 545 -18.88 15.59 7.35
N ARG A 546 -19.03 14.30 7.67
CA ARG A 546 -18.18 13.22 7.13
C ARG A 546 -18.89 12.30 6.12
N GLY A 547 -20.18 12.55 5.83
CA GLY A 547 -21.00 11.74 4.95
C GLY A 547 -21.29 12.36 3.57
N ALA A 548 -22.53 12.22 3.12
CA ALA A 548 -22.99 12.63 1.80
C ALA A 548 -22.78 14.13 1.49
N TRP A 549 -22.49 14.44 0.22
CA TRP A 549 -22.34 15.84 -0.21
C TRP A 549 -23.68 16.58 -0.29
N ASP A 550 -24.73 15.95 -0.82
CA ASP A 550 -26.06 16.54 -1.00
C ASP A 550 -27.17 15.48 -0.79
N GLU A 551 -28.44 15.90 -0.93
CA GLU A 551 -29.61 15.03 -0.72
C GLU A 551 -29.63 13.80 -1.65
N GLU A 552 -29.11 13.92 -2.88
CA GLU A 552 -29.07 12.78 -3.81
C GLU A 552 -28.04 11.75 -3.36
N ASN A 553 -26.88 12.21 -2.91
CA ASN A 553 -25.85 11.35 -2.34
C ASN A 553 -26.32 10.71 -1.02
N LEU A 554 -27.06 11.45 -0.17
CA LEU A 554 -27.62 10.92 1.07
C LEU A 554 -28.65 9.84 0.76
N ALA A 555 -29.56 10.06 -0.19
CA ALA A 555 -30.54 9.04 -0.58
C ALA A 555 -29.87 7.75 -1.09
N ARG A 556 -28.74 7.86 -1.80
CA ARG A 556 -27.96 6.70 -2.25
C ARG A 556 -27.32 5.92 -1.09
N GLN A 557 -26.77 6.63 -0.11
CA GLN A 557 -26.20 6.05 1.12
C GLN A 557 -27.30 5.39 1.97
N GLU A 558 -28.37 6.13 2.27
CA GLU A 558 -29.48 5.71 3.12
C GLU A 558 -30.17 4.46 2.55
N ALA A 559 -30.35 4.36 1.22
CA ALA A 559 -30.96 3.18 0.60
C ALA A 559 -30.23 1.87 0.95
N LYS A 560 -28.89 1.84 0.85
CA LYS A 560 -28.09 0.65 1.18
C LYS A 560 -28.13 0.33 2.68
N ILE A 561 -27.96 1.34 3.54
CA ILE A 561 -27.96 1.17 5.01
C ILE A 561 -29.33 0.69 5.50
N VAL A 562 -30.42 1.28 5.00
CA VAL A 562 -31.79 0.88 5.33
C VAL A 562 -32.10 -0.54 4.87
N ALA A 563 -31.62 -0.94 3.69
CA ALA A 563 -31.75 -2.31 3.20
C ALA A 563 -30.99 -3.28 4.11
N ALA A 564 -29.73 -2.98 4.45
CA ALA A 564 -28.90 -3.83 5.30
C ALA A 564 -29.49 -4.01 6.70
N ILE A 565 -29.89 -2.93 7.38
CA ILE A 565 -30.47 -3.02 8.74
C ILE A 565 -31.81 -3.77 8.74
N ASN A 566 -32.70 -3.50 7.78
CA ASN A 566 -33.99 -4.20 7.71
C ASN A 566 -33.84 -5.69 7.36
N GLN A 567 -32.77 -6.07 6.67
CA GLN A 567 -32.49 -7.47 6.32
C GLN A 567 -31.69 -8.21 7.38
N LEU A 568 -30.83 -7.51 8.13
CA LEU A 568 -30.22 -8.02 9.36
C LEU A 568 -31.33 -8.39 10.37
N ASP A 569 -32.38 -7.58 10.44
CA ASP A 569 -33.63 -7.80 11.20
C ASP A 569 -33.44 -8.14 12.69
N ALA A 570 -32.33 -7.70 13.30
CA ALA A 570 -32.07 -7.89 14.71
C ALA A 570 -33.08 -7.11 15.59
N ASP A 571 -33.31 -7.57 16.82
CA ASP A 571 -34.22 -6.90 17.75
C ASP A 571 -33.60 -5.64 18.37
N ILE A 572 -32.28 -5.64 18.56
CA ILE A 572 -31.47 -4.50 18.99
C ILE A 572 -30.29 -4.38 18.03
N VAL A 573 -29.99 -3.17 17.59
CA VAL A 573 -28.76 -2.88 16.83
C VAL A 573 -28.01 -1.74 17.52
N ALA A 574 -26.78 -2.02 17.96
CA ALA A 574 -25.78 -1.00 18.27
C ALA A 574 -25.23 -0.43 16.95
N LEU A 575 -25.25 0.90 16.82
CA LEU A 575 -24.78 1.59 15.64
C LEU A 575 -23.57 2.45 15.98
N GLU A 576 -22.55 2.36 15.13
CA GLU A 576 -21.38 3.22 15.12
C GLU A 576 -21.43 4.15 13.90
N GLU A 577 -20.76 5.30 13.98
CA GLU A 577 -20.70 6.27 12.88
C GLU A 577 -22.02 6.97 12.53
N ILE A 578 -22.83 7.24 13.56
CA ILE A 578 -23.98 8.15 13.45
C ILE A 578 -23.53 9.58 13.73
N GLU A 579 -24.01 10.54 12.94
CA GLU A 579 -23.78 11.97 13.20
C GLU A 579 -24.26 12.37 14.61
N ASP A 580 -23.39 13.08 15.35
CA ASP A 580 -23.82 13.92 16.46
C ASP A 580 -24.35 15.24 15.91
N SER A 581 -25.67 15.31 15.73
CA SER A 581 -26.31 16.46 15.10
C SER A 581 -26.24 17.74 15.96
N SER A 582 -25.77 17.66 17.22
CA SER A 582 -25.62 18.84 18.08
C SER A 582 -24.49 19.76 17.62
N ASP A 583 -23.44 19.22 16.99
CA ASP A 583 -22.36 19.98 16.34
C ASP A 583 -22.84 20.83 15.15
N PHE A 584 -24.01 20.49 14.63
CA PHE A 584 -24.68 21.19 13.54
C PHE A 584 -25.82 22.10 14.03
N GLY A 585 -25.95 22.30 15.34
CA GLY A 585 -26.97 23.14 15.97
C GLY A 585 -28.38 22.55 15.98
N LYS A 586 -28.50 21.22 15.82
CA LYS A 586 -29.75 20.47 15.89
C LYS A 586 -29.84 19.70 17.20
N ASP A 587 -30.94 18.96 17.38
CA ASP A 587 -31.03 17.95 18.44
C ASP A 587 -30.02 16.83 18.18
N ARG A 588 -29.31 16.34 19.21
CA ARG A 588 -28.27 15.29 19.09
C ARG A 588 -28.77 14.02 18.39
N ASP A 589 -30.05 13.69 18.55
CA ASP A 589 -30.64 12.48 17.97
C ASP A 589 -31.19 12.69 16.55
N ALA A 590 -31.10 13.90 15.96
CA ALA A 590 -31.78 14.22 14.71
C ALA A 590 -31.45 13.25 13.56
N ALA A 591 -30.17 12.99 13.27
CA ALA A 591 -29.78 12.04 12.22
C ALA A 591 -30.28 10.61 12.49
N LEU A 592 -30.28 10.17 13.75
CA LEU A 592 -30.77 8.84 14.13
C LEU A 592 -32.31 8.74 13.98
N VAL A 593 -33.02 9.81 14.31
CA VAL A 593 -34.48 9.89 14.12
C VAL A 593 -34.83 9.81 12.63
N ASP A 594 -34.07 10.48 11.77
CA ASP A 594 -34.25 10.42 10.33
C ASP A 594 -34.01 9.00 9.80
N LEU A 595 -32.92 8.33 10.22
CA LEU A 595 -32.66 6.93 9.88
C LEU A 595 -33.81 6.00 10.31
N VAL A 596 -34.31 6.13 11.55
CA VAL A 596 -35.45 5.34 12.04
C VAL A 596 -36.73 5.61 11.24
N ALA A 597 -36.94 6.84 10.77
CA ALA A 597 -38.06 7.15 9.90
C ALA A 597 -37.92 6.42 8.54
N ALA A 598 -36.74 6.45 7.92
CA ALA A 598 -36.47 5.75 6.67
C ALA A 598 -36.59 4.22 6.79
N LEU A 599 -36.08 3.65 7.90
CA LEU A 599 -36.23 2.23 8.21
C LEU A 599 -37.71 1.82 8.29
N ASN A 600 -38.53 2.60 8.99
CA ASN A 600 -39.96 2.35 9.14
C ASN A 600 -40.75 2.59 7.84
N GLU A 601 -40.36 3.57 7.03
CA GLU A 601 -40.94 3.78 5.71
C GLU A 601 -40.68 2.58 4.80
N SER A 602 -39.44 2.11 4.72
CA SER A 602 -39.05 0.92 3.97
C SER A 602 -39.78 -0.35 4.47
N ALA A 603 -39.88 -0.53 5.79
CA ALA A 603 -40.60 -1.65 6.39
C ALA A 603 -42.14 -1.56 6.22
N GLY A 604 -42.67 -0.41 5.82
CA GLY A 604 -44.11 -0.15 5.69
C GLY A 604 -44.89 -0.19 7.01
N THR A 605 -44.20 -0.21 8.15
CA THR A 605 -44.76 -0.34 9.50
C THR A 605 -43.88 0.40 10.52
N GLN A 606 -44.42 0.72 11.69
CA GLN A 606 -43.67 1.31 12.81
C GLN A 606 -42.96 0.18 13.59
N ARG A 607 -41.93 -0.38 12.96
CA ARG A 607 -41.12 -1.49 13.48
C ARG A 607 -40.05 -1.01 14.44
N TRP A 608 -39.30 0.01 14.04
CA TRP A 608 -38.10 0.51 14.70
C TRP A 608 -38.37 1.73 15.59
N ALA A 609 -37.64 1.81 16.69
CA ALA A 609 -37.43 3.03 17.49
C ALA A 609 -35.93 3.24 17.73
N HIS A 610 -35.56 4.46 18.12
CA HIS A 610 -34.24 4.75 18.67
C HIS A 610 -34.29 4.81 20.20
N VAL A 611 -33.16 4.52 20.84
CA VAL A 611 -32.92 4.86 22.25
C VAL A 611 -32.54 6.34 22.34
N PRO A 612 -33.26 7.19 23.09
CA PRO A 612 -32.92 8.59 23.24
C PRO A 612 -31.55 8.79 23.89
N SER A 613 -30.84 9.84 23.48
CA SER A 613 -29.64 10.31 24.15
C SER A 613 -29.93 10.67 25.61
N PRO A 614 -28.95 10.47 26.53
CA PRO A 614 -29.12 10.90 27.91
C PRO A 614 -29.18 12.43 28.00
N ALA A 615 -29.77 12.93 29.08
CA ALA A 615 -29.83 14.37 29.34
C ALA A 615 -28.45 15.00 29.62
N GLU A 616 -27.50 14.20 30.10
CA GLU A 616 -26.12 14.60 30.35
C GLU A 616 -25.22 13.90 29.33
N VAL A 617 -24.55 14.70 28.49
CA VAL A 617 -23.54 14.25 27.53
C VAL A 617 -22.19 14.73 28.06
N PRO A 618 -21.23 13.82 28.32
CA PRO A 618 -19.90 14.22 28.80
C PRO A 618 -19.10 14.91 27.70
N ALA A 619 -18.20 15.81 28.09
CA ALA A 619 -17.34 16.50 27.14
C ALA A 619 -16.19 15.63 26.61
N ALA A 620 -15.75 14.64 27.39
CA ALA A 620 -14.78 13.65 26.93
C ALA A 620 -15.50 12.62 26.05
N GLY A 621 -15.00 12.43 24.83
CA GLY A 621 -15.60 11.52 23.86
C GLY A 621 -16.81 12.08 23.10
N ASP A 622 -17.02 13.39 23.18
CA ASP A 622 -17.94 14.16 22.32
C ASP A 622 -17.20 14.46 20.99
N ASP A 623 -17.54 13.71 19.94
CA ASP A 623 -17.03 13.85 18.57
C ASP A 623 -18.24 14.06 17.65
N VAL A 624 -18.00 14.60 16.44
CA VAL A 624 -19.06 14.73 15.41
C VAL A 624 -19.67 13.39 15.01
N ILE A 625 -19.03 12.29 15.39
CA ILE A 625 -19.54 10.91 15.32
C ILE A 625 -19.86 10.42 16.73
N ARG A 626 -21.00 9.73 16.86
CA ARG A 626 -21.41 9.03 18.08
C ARG A 626 -21.85 7.60 17.83
N THR A 627 -21.92 6.83 18.92
CA THR A 627 -22.64 5.55 18.97
C THR A 627 -24.12 5.78 19.28
N ALA A 628 -24.96 4.80 18.90
CA ALA A 628 -26.41 4.86 19.06
C ALA A 628 -27.02 3.44 19.19
N PHE A 629 -28.29 3.38 19.60
CA PHE A 629 -29.08 2.15 19.55
C PHE A 629 -30.40 2.37 18.81
N ILE A 630 -30.77 1.40 17.98
CA ILE A 630 -32.13 1.20 17.47
C ILE A 630 -32.66 -0.16 17.92
N TYR A 631 -33.97 -0.30 18.01
CA TYR A 631 -34.60 -1.54 18.46
C TYR A 631 -36.01 -1.73 17.89
N GLN A 632 -36.45 -2.99 17.85
CA GLN A 632 -37.81 -3.36 17.47
C GLN A 632 -38.73 -3.33 18.69
N GLN A 633 -39.58 -2.31 18.77
CA GLN A 633 -40.44 -2.03 19.94
C GLN A 633 -41.41 -3.16 20.32
N ALA A 634 -41.71 -4.05 19.36
CA ALA A 634 -42.59 -5.19 19.58
C ALA A 634 -41.92 -6.35 20.33
N ASN A 635 -40.58 -6.41 20.29
CA ASN A 635 -39.82 -7.58 20.71
C ASN A 635 -39.00 -7.32 21.98
N VAL A 636 -38.57 -6.08 22.22
CA VAL A 636 -37.73 -5.72 23.38
C VAL A 636 -38.21 -4.45 24.07
N GLU A 637 -38.06 -4.39 25.39
CA GLU A 637 -38.32 -3.21 26.21
C GLU A 637 -37.03 -2.45 26.55
N VAL A 638 -37.08 -1.12 26.47
CA VAL A 638 -36.00 -0.23 26.95
C VAL A 638 -36.24 0.11 28.42
N VAL A 639 -35.24 -0.13 29.28
CA VAL A 639 -35.33 0.09 30.72
C VAL A 639 -34.49 1.29 31.14
N GLY A 640 -35.14 2.31 31.71
CA GLY A 640 -34.47 3.51 32.19
C GLY A 640 -33.94 4.42 31.08
N ALA A 641 -33.10 5.39 31.46
CA ALA A 641 -32.38 6.24 30.52
C ALA A 641 -31.03 5.59 30.17
N SER A 642 -30.53 5.87 28.97
CA SER A 642 -29.17 5.51 28.57
C SER A 642 -28.12 6.27 29.40
N SER A 643 -26.87 5.83 29.35
CA SER A 643 -25.74 6.44 30.05
C SER A 643 -24.52 6.48 29.15
N ILE A 644 -23.79 7.60 29.13
CA ILE A 644 -22.50 7.71 28.44
C ILE A 644 -21.37 7.70 29.47
N LEU A 645 -20.27 7.02 29.17
CA LEU A 645 -19.06 7.03 30.00
C LEU A 645 -18.38 8.40 29.99
N ASP A 646 -18.25 9.03 31.15
CA ASP A 646 -17.43 10.23 31.36
C ASP A 646 -16.04 9.85 31.88
N ASP A 647 -15.10 9.60 30.98
CA ASP A 647 -13.71 9.26 31.33
C ASP A 647 -12.70 9.96 30.41
N PRO A 648 -11.61 10.55 30.95
CA PRO A 648 -10.58 11.21 30.15
C PRO A 648 -9.87 10.30 29.14
N ALA A 649 -9.96 8.97 29.26
CA ALA A 649 -9.44 8.04 28.25
C ALA A 649 -10.09 8.21 26.87
N PHE A 650 -11.26 8.82 26.80
CA PHE A 650 -12.00 9.05 25.55
C PHE A 650 -11.81 10.47 24.99
N VAL A 651 -10.84 11.26 25.46
CA VAL A 651 -10.57 12.61 24.93
C VAL A 651 -10.33 12.65 23.41
N ASN A 652 -9.81 11.57 22.84
CA ASN A 652 -9.58 11.38 21.41
C ASN A 652 -10.38 10.20 20.82
N GLY A 653 -11.34 9.66 21.56
CA GLY A 653 -12.21 8.56 21.12
C GLY A 653 -13.68 8.99 21.14
N ARG A 654 -14.59 8.03 20.96
CA ARG A 654 -16.03 8.26 21.16
C ARG A 654 -16.45 7.54 22.43
N ALA A 655 -17.09 8.25 23.35
CA ALA A 655 -17.44 7.69 24.65
C ALA A 655 -18.49 6.57 24.52
N PRO A 656 -18.31 5.41 25.19
CA PRO A 656 -19.26 4.30 25.18
C PRO A 656 -20.66 4.69 25.65
N LEU A 657 -21.69 4.17 24.99
CA LEU A 657 -23.10 4.37 25.30
C LEU A 657 -23.69 3.06 25.85
N ALA A 658 -24.18 3.08 27.09
CA ALA A 658 -24.89 1.97 27.71
C ALA A 658 -26.41 2.16 27.65
N GLN A 659 -27.12 1.06 27.40
CA GLN A 659 -28.57 0.95 27.57
C GLN A 659 -28.94 -0.40 28.17
N THR A 660 -29.86 -0.40 29.14
CA THR A 660 -30.48 -1.62 29.66
C THR A 660 -31.73 -1.97 28.86
N PHE A 661 -31.83 -3.22 28.45
CA PHE A 661 -32.99 -3.79 27.77
C PHE A 661 -33.61 -4.90 28.62
N ALA A 662 -34.87 -5.22 28.37
CA ALA A 662 -35.55 -6.36 28.98
C ALA A 662 -36.23 -7.23 27.93
N ASP A 663 -36.10 -8.54 28.10
CA ASP A 663 -36.95 -9.51 27.39
C ASP A 663 -38.38 -9.45 27.96
N PRO A 664 -39.40 -9.05 27.17
CA PRO A 664 -40.77 -8.96 27.65
C PRO A 664 -41.37 -10.31 28.07
N ALA A 665 -40.85 -11.43 27.55
CA ALA A 665 -41.35 -12.76 27.85
C ALA A 665 -40.95 -13.24 29.24
N THR A 666 -39.70 -12.96 29.67
CA THR A 666 -39.16 -13.41 30.96
C THR A 666 -39.05 -12.29 32.00
N GLY A 667 -39.03 -11.03 31.57
CA GLY A 667 -38.70 -9.87 32.41
C GLY A 667 -37.21 -9.80 32.76
N THR A 668 -36.34 -10.53 32.06
CA THR A 668 -34.90 -10.54 32.31
C THR A 668 -34.26 -9.27 31.75
N GLU A 669 -33.61 -8.50 32.62
CA GLU A 669 -32.86 -7.30 32.23
C GLU A 669 -31.40 -7.63 31.89
N PHE A 670 -30.88 -7.02 30.83
CA PHE A 670 -29.49 -7.12 30.40
C PHE A 670 -28.99 -5.78 29.88
N ILE A 671 -27.68 -5.54 30.02
CA ILE A 671 -27.02 -4.28 29.65
C ILE A 671 -26.29 -4.49 28.32
N VAL A 672 -26.44 -3.54 27.40
CA VAL A 672 -25.66 -3.46 26.16
C VAL A 672 -24.87 -2.17 26.17
N VAL A 673 -23.58 -2.23 25.85
CA VAL A 673 -22.68 -1.07 25.77
C VAL A 673 -22.08 -0.99 24.37
N ALA A 674 -22.46 0.04 23.60
CA ALA A 674 -21.93 0.31 22.26
C ALA A 674 -20.64 1.14 22.35
N ASN A 675 -19.62 0.74 21.59
CA ASN A 675 -18.27 1.30 21.62
C ASN A 675 -17.83 1.71 20.23
N HIS A 676 -17.04 2.79 20.15
CA HIS A 676 -16.29 3.15 18.96
C HIS A 676 -14.95 3.76 19.41
N PHE A 677 -13.95 2.90 19.60
CA PHE A 677 -12.65 3.30 20.14
C PHE A 677 -11.87 4.20 19.16
N LYS A 678 -10.75 4.77 19.62
CA LYS A 678 -9.86 5.55 18.75
C LYS A 678 -9.39 4.68 17.57
N SER A 679 -9.55 5.18 16.34
CA SER A 679 -9.08 4.48 15.13
C SER A 679 -7.57 4.18 15.17
N LYS A 680 -7.19 3.03 14.59
CA LYS A 680 -5.80 2.56 14.41
C LYS A 680 -4.94 3.52 13.57
N GLY A 681 -5.56 4.36 12.73
CA GLY A 681 -4.86 5.31 11.87
C GLY A 681 -4.22 6.50 12.59
N GLY A 682 -3.14 7.00 12.00
CA GLY A 682 -2.31 8.09 12.52
C GLY A 682 -1.36 7.63 13.64
N SER A 683 -0.64 8.57 14.25
CA SER A 683 0.37 8.24 15.26
C SER A 683 0.47 9.29 16.36
N GLY A 684 0.78 8.85 17.58
CA GLY A 684 1.08 9.70 18.74
C GLY A 684 2.51 9.50 19.25
N GLU A 685 2.80 9.95 20.46
CA GLU A 685 4.08 9.70 21.13
C GLU A 685 3.99 8.50 22.10
N GLY A 686 5.14 7.91 22.46
CA GLY A 686 5.21 6.89 23.51
C GLY A 686 4.51 5.58 23.13
N ASP A 687 3.56 5.14 23.95
CA ASP A 687 2.76 3.93 23.70
C ASP A 687 1.64 4.11 22.67
N ASN A 688 1.53 5.31 22.10
CA ASN A 688 0.66 5.63 20.97
C ASN A 688 1.44 5.79 19.65
N ALA A 689 2.77 5.65 19.68
CA ALA A 689 3.58 5.68 18.48
C ALA A 689 3.19 4.53 17.54
N ASP A 690 3.32 4.80 16.24
CA ASP A 690 3.18 3.79 15.20
C ASP A 690 4.59 3.32 14.86
N ASN A 691 4.86 2.06 15.17
CA ASN A 691 6.15 1.42 14.95
C ASN A 691 5.97 0.11 14.17
N ASP A 692 4.86 -0.02 13.43
CA ASP A 692 4.50 -1.25 12.72
C ASP A 692 5.61 -1.67 11.74
N ASP A 693 6.26 -0.73 11.06
CA ASP A 693 7.42 -0.98 10.18
C ASP A 693 8.63 -1.60 10.92
N ASP A 694 8.86 -1.22 12.18
CA ASP A 694 10.00 -1.70 12.97
C ASP A 694 9.76 -3.13 13.51
N VAL A 695 8.50 -3.47 13.82
CA VAL A 695 8.12 -4.76 14.43
C VAL A 695 7.64 -5.78 13.39
N GLY A 696 7.32 -5.32 12.19
CA GLY A 696 6.77 -6.13 11.10
C GLY A 696 5.33 -6.59 11.33
N PRO A 697 4.73 -7.29 10.35
CA PRO A 697 3.30 -7.64 10.36
C PRO A 697 2.84 -8.43 11.59
N ALA A 698 3.72 -9.25 12.17
CA ALA A 698 3.42 -10.04 13.37
C ALA A 698 3.26 -9.19 14.65
N GLY A 699 3.87 -8.00 14.68
CA GLY A 699 3.80 -7.07 15.82
C GLY A 699 2.93 -5.85 15.56
N ALA A 700 2.43 -5.67 14.33
CA ALA A 700 1.71 -4.49 13.90
C ALA A 700 0.37 -4.36 14.64
N VAL A 701 0.17 -3.21 15.29
CA VAL A 701 -1.05 -2.89 16.04
C VAL A 701 -1.66 -1.56 15.63
N GLY A 702 -1.00 -0.80 14.77
CA GLY A 702 -1.32 0.57 14.42
C GLY A 702 -1.08 1.56 15.55
N GLY A 703 -1.13 2.85 15.23
CA GLY A 703 -1.03 3.91 16.22
C GLY A 703 -2.13 3.89 17.28
N TRP A 704 -1.94 4.69 18.32
CA TRP A 704 -2.91 4.89 19.41
C TRP A 704 -3.29 3.63 20.21
N ASN A 705 -2.51 2.55 20.11
CA ASN A 705 -2.78 1.30 20.83
C ASN A 705 -2.76 1.51 22.36
N GLY A 706 -1.89 2.39 22.87
CA GLY A 706 -1.87 2.80 24.28
C GLY A 706 -3.18 3.44 24.75
N ASP A 707 -3.75 4.36 23.96
CA ASP A 707 -5.05 4.99 24.26
C ASP A 707 -6.19 4.00 24.13
N ARG A 708 -6.23 3.17 23.09
CA ARG A 708 -7.23 2.09 22.99
C ARG A 708 -7.18 1.15 24.19
N THR A 709 -5.98 0.87 24.71
CA THR A 709 -5.80 0.05 25.93
C THR A 709 -6.36 0.76 27.18
N ARG A 710 -6.13 2.07 27.32
CA ARG A 710 -6.73 2.88 28.39
C ARG A 710 -8.25 2.96 28.28
N GLN A 711 -8.78 3.07 27.05
CA GLN A 711 -10.21 3.06 26.75
C GLN A 711 -10.86 1.73 27.17
N ALA A 712 -10.20 0.59 26.88
CA ALA A 712 -10.65 -0.72 27.37
C ALA A 712 -10.68 -0.78 28.90
N GLN A 713 -9.68 -0.24 29.60
CA GLN A 713 -9.63 -0.20 31.07
C GLN A 713 -10.76 0.65 31.66
N ALA A 714 -11.03 1.81 31.07
CA ALA A 714 -12.13 2.68 31.47
C ALA A 714 -13.49 2.00 31.23
N LEU A 715 -13.65 1.30 30.09
CA LEU A 715 -14.83 0.52 29.77
C LEU A 715 -15.11 -0.57 30.82
N VAL A 716 -14.09 -1.29 31.30
CA VAL A 716 -14.26 -2.27 32.40
C VAL A 716 -14.86 -1.60 33.64
N GLY A 717 -14.30 -0.47 34.09
CA GLY A 717 -14.84 0.27 35.24
C GLY A 717 -16.27 0.77 35.03
N PHE A 718 -16.60 1.17 33.80
CA PHE A 718 -17.95 1.56 33.43
C PHE A 718 -18.94 0.40 33.52
N THR A 719 -18.56 -0.79 33.05
CA THR A 719 -19.43 -1.97 33.11
C THR A 719 -19.77 -2.37 34.54
N GLU A 720 -18.81 -2.28 35.47
CA GLU A 720 -19.06 -2.53 36.90
C GLU A 720 -20.08 -1.52 37.47
N THR A 721 -19.96 -0.25 37.09
CA THR A 721 -20.93 0.79 37.50
C THR A 721 -22.33 0.50 36.96
N GLN A 722 -22.44 0.04 35.71
CA GLN A 722 -23.72 -0.33 35.11
C GLN A 722 -24.33 -1.57 35.80
N ARG A 723 -23.54 -2.61 36.09
CA ARG A 723 -23.98 -3.80 36.85
C ARG A 723 -24.56 -3.42 38.20
N GLU A 724 -23.86 -2.56 38.95
CA GLU A 724 -24.31 -2.09 40.27
C GLU A 724 -25.61 -1.28 40.18
N THR A 725 -25.72 -0.43 39.17
CA THR A 725 -26.88 0.47 38.97
C THR A 725 -28.14 -0.29 38.59
N HIS A 726 -28.01 -1.29 37.72
CA HIS A 726 -29.15 -2.03 37.16
C HIS A 726 -29.38 -3.40 37.81
N GLY A 727 -28.45 -3.90 38.63
CA GLY A 727 -28.61 -5.13 39.39
C GLY A 727 -28.63 -6.40 38.54
N THR A 728 -27.97 -6.39 37.37
CA THR A 728 -27.82 -7.54 36.48
C THR A 728 -26.36 -7.75 36.10
N ASP A 729 -25.95 -9.02 35.98
CA ASP A 729 -24.62 -9.41 35.54
C ASP A 729 -24.55 -9.76 34.04
N LEU A 730 -25.69 -9.68 33.35
CA LEU A 730 -25.83 -9.93 31.92
C LEU A 730 -25.38 -8.65 31.18
N VAL A 731 -24.15 -8.63 30.69
CA VAL A 731 -23.54 -7.47 30.03
C VAL A 731 -22.96 -7.90 28.69
N PHE A 732 -23.31 -7.15 27.64
CA PHE A 732 -22.74 -7.26 26.31
C PHE A 732 -22.00 -5.96 25.96
N LEU A 733 -20.76 -6.10 25.47
CA LEU A 733 -19.99 -5.00 24.90
C LEU A 733 -19.98 -5.18 23.39
N THR A 734 -20.46 -4.20 22.65
CA THR A 734 -20.64 -4.28 21.19
C THR A 734 -19.94 -3.11 20.52
N GLY A 735 -19.64 -3.27 19.24
CA GLY A 735 -19.20 -2.18 18.37
C GLY A 735 -17.75 -2.30 17.91
N ASP A 736 -17.25 -1.20 17.37
CA ASP A 736 -15.92 -1.10 16.79
C ASP A 736 -14.88 -0.78 17.87
N PHE A 737 -14.10 -1.79 18.25
CA PHE A 737 -13.00 -1.64 19.22
C PHE A 737 -11.71 -1.14 18.55
N ASN A 738 -11.69 -1.02 17.22
CA ASN A 738 -10.52 -0.70 16.41
C ASN A 738 -9.32 -1.56 16.83
N SER A 739 -9.55 -2.85 17.12
CA SER A 739 -8.53 -3.74 17.66
C SER A 739 -8.82 -5.18 17.29
N TYR A 740 -7.81 -5.89 16.77
CA TYR A 740 -7.90 -7.32 16.44
C TYR A 740 -7.94 -8.18 17.71
N SER A 741 -8.47 -9.40 17.61
CA SER A 741 -8.88 -10.21 18.75
C SER A 741 -7.81 -10.47 19.82
N GLN A 742 -6.51 -10.46 19.47
CA GLN A 742 -5.41 -10.71 20.42
C GLN A 742 -4.61 -9.46 20.81
N GLU A 743 -5.03 -8.27 20.39
CA GLU A 743 -4.37 -7.02 20.73
C GLU A 743 -4.67 -6.57 22.19
N GLY A 744 -3.84 -5.64 22.69
CA GLY A 744 -3.88 -5.16 24.08
C GLY A 744 -5.27 -4.74 24.60
N PRO A 745 -6.05 -3.92 23.85
CA PRO A 745 -7.40 -3.52 24.25
C PRO A 745 -8.33 -4.74 24.46
N MET A 746 -8.32 -5.70 23.54
CA MET A 746 -9.17 -6.89 23.62
C MET A 746 -8.78 -7.79 24.78
N ARG A 747 -7.48 -7.89 25.07
CA ARG A 747 -6.96 -8.64 26.22
C ARG A 747 -7.36 -8.05 27.56
N VAL A 748 -7.42 -6.73 27.69
CA VAL A 748 -7.93 -6.08 28.91
C VAL A 748 -9.36 -6.53 29.19
N LEU A 749 -10.20 -6.65 28.16
CA LEU A 749 -11.59 -7.09 28.30
C LEU A 749 -11.69 -8.59 28.61
N ALA A 750 -10.83 -9.40 27.97
CA ALA A 750 -10.73 -10.83 28.27
C ALA A 750 -10.30 -11.09 29.74
N ASP A 751 -9.30 -10.35 30.23
CA ASP A 751 -8.83 -10.41 31.62
C ASP A 751 -9.91 -9.97 32.62
N ALA A 752 -10.84 -9.11 32.19
CA ALA A 752 -12.03 -8.72 32.96
C ALA A 752 -13.17 -9.75 32.89
N GLY A 753 -12.99 -10.87 32.18
CA GLY A 753 -13.95 -11.97 32.11
C GLY A 753 -15.02 -11.83 31.03
N PHE A 754 -14.77 -11.02 30.00
CA PHE A 754 -15.59 -10.97 28.80
C PHE A 754 -15.08 -11.96 27.75
N GLU A 755 -15.99 -12.74 27.18
CA GLU A 755 -15.70 -13.67 26.09
C GLU A 755 -16.00 -13.01 24.75
N ASN A 756 -15.04 -12.98 23.83
CA ASN A 756 -15.24 -12.52 22.45
C ASN A 756 -15.96 -13.62 21.66
N LEU A 757 -17.21 -13.36 21.27
CA LEU A 757 -18.07 -14.35 20.64
C LEU A 757 -17.68 -14.64 19.18
N GLY A 758 -17.12 -13.65 18.47
CA GLY A 758 -16.66 -13.81 17.08
C GLY A 758 -15.39 -14.66 17.02
N ASP A 759 -14.40 -14.36 17.86
CA ASP A 759 -13.20 -15.18 18.02
C ASP A 759 -13.54 -16.61 18.47
N ALA A 760 -14.43 -16.76 19.44
CA ALA A 760 -14.87 -18.09 19.90
C ALA A 760 -15.53 -18.91 18.77
N ARG A 761 -16.37 -18.27 17.94
CA ARG A 761 -16.96 -18.89 16.74
C ARG A 761 -15.88 -19.32 15.75
N ASN A 762 -14.96 -18.42 15.40
CA ASN A 762 -13.91 -18.70 14.42
C ASN A 762 -13.00 -19.85 14.86
N ARG A 763 -12.57 -19.85 16.14
CA ARG A 763 -11.78 -20.96 16.72
C ARG A 763 -12.53 -22.29 16.75
N ALA A 764 -13.87 -22.27 16.85
CA ALA A 764 -14.69 -23.47 16.76
C ALA A 764 -14.86 -23.97 15.31
N ALA A 765 -14.84 -23.07 14.33
CA ALA A 765 -14.97 -23.39 12.90
C ALA A 765 -13.71 -24.07 12.34
N GLY A 766 -12.51 -23.67 12.77
CA GLY A 766 -11.27 -24.34 12.40
C GLY A 766 -10.03 -23.47 12.52
N GLU A 767 -9.04 -23.76 11.66
CA GLU A 767 -7.84 -22.94 11.53
C GLU A 767 -8.20 -21.52 11.03
N PRO A 768 -7.42 -20.49 11.37
CA PRO A 768 -7.65 -19.13 10.89
C PRO A 768 -7.81 -19.07 9.36
N GLY A 769 -8.86 -18.39 8.90
CA GLY A 769 -9.17 -18.21 7.47
C GLY A 769 -9.75 -19.46 6.79
N ALA A 770 -10.01 -20.55 7.51
CA ALA A 770 -10.68 -21.72 6.94
C ALA A 770 -12.15 -21.43 6.59
N ALA A 771 -12.74 -22.27 5.74
CA ALA A 771 -14.16 -22.19 5.43
C ALA A 771 -15.02 -22.25 6.71
N GLY A 772 -15.94 -21.29 6.87
CA GLY A 772 -16.77 -21.12 8.06
C GLY A 772 -16.24 -20.09 9.07
N THR A 773 -15.01 -19.59 8.89
CA THR A 773 -14.54 -18.39 9.61
C THR A 773 -15.00 -17.12 8.90
N GLU A 774 -15.41 -16.12 9.67
CA GLU A 774 -15.89 -14.82 9.18
C GLU A 774 -15.33 -13.69 10.03
N TYR A 775 -15.12 -12.54 9.41
CA TYR A 775 -14.39 -11.42 9.99
C TYR A 775 -15.07 -10.10 9.66
N SER A 776 -14.99 -9.13 10.56
CA SER A 776 -15.68 -7.86 10.38
C SER A 776 -14.97 -6.87 9.45
N TYR A 777 -13.68 -7.09 9.16
CA TYR A 777 -12.83 -6.17 8.40
C TYR A 777 -11.83 -6.91 7.48
N ASN A 778 -11.35 -6.21 6.45
CA ASN A 778 -10.30 -6.68 5.54
C ASN A 778 -9.33 -5.50 5.28
N PHE A 779 -8.04 -5.74 5.47
CA PHE A 779 -7.00 -4.73 5.28
C PHE A 779 -5.71 -5.40 4.83
N ASP A 780 -5.09 -4.85 3.78
CA ASP A 780 -3.79 -5.26 3.27
C ASP A 780 -3.72 -6.78 3.01
N GLY A 781 -4.67 -7.27 2.21
CA GLY A 781 -4.75 -8.66 1.81
C GLY A 781 -5.32 -9.62 2.85
N ALA A 782 -5.53 -9.17 4.10
CA ALA A 782 -5.84 -10.06 5.22
C ALA A 782 -7.17 -9.71 5.92
N VAL A 783 -7.93 -10.74 6.28
CA VAL A 783 -9.16 -10.59 7.06
C VAL A 783 -8.89 -10.62 8.57
N GLY A 784 -9.68 -9.88 9.34
CA GLY A 784 -9.62 -9.81 10.80
C GLY A 784 -10.81 -9.04 11.35
N SER A 785 -11.06 -9.07 12.67
CA SER A 785 -12.23 -8.40 13.24
C SER A 785 -11.86 -7.16 14.04
N LEU A 786 -12.49 -6.03 13.72
CA LEU A 786 -12.43 -4.79 14.50
C LEU A 786 -13.73 -4.55 15.29
N ASP A 787 -14.86 -4.96 14.70
CA ASP A 787 -16.16 -5.01 15.35
C ASP A 787 -16.34 -6.33 16.10
N HIS A 788 -16.73 -6.23 17.37
CA HIS A 788 -16.88 -7.38 18.25
C HIS A 788 -18.18 -7.30 19.05
N ILE A 789 -18.69 -8.47 19.43
CA ILE A 789 -19.67 -8.63 20.51
C ILE A 789 -19.01 -9.49 21.57
N LEU A 790 -18.79 -8.93 22.75
CA LEU A 790 -18.23 -9.60 23.91
C LEU A 790 -19.31 -9.78 24.98
N ALA A 791 -19.36 -10.95 25.60
CA ALA A 791 -20.32 -11.26 26.64
C ALA A 791 -19.64 -11.51 27.98
N SER A 792 -20.21 -10.99 29.06
CA SER A 792 -19.81 -11.41 30.41
C SER A 792 -20.05 -12.91 30.62
N GLY A 793 -19.37 -13.55 31.58
CA GLY A 793 -19.59 -14.98 31.86
C GLY A 793 -21.06 -15.41 32.00
N PRO A 794 -21.92 -14.71 32.77
CA PRO A 794 -23.35 -15.02 32.82
C PRO A 794 -24.10 -14.75 31.51
N ALA A 795 -23.68 -13.75 30.74
CA ALA A 795 -24.29 -13.40 29.45
C ALA A 795 -23.92 -14.42 28.36
N SER A 796 -22.70 -14.95 28.33
CA SER A 796 -22.30 -15.93 27.31
C SER A 796 -23.12 -17.23 27.40
N GLY A 797 -23.54 -17.61 28.60
CA GLY A 797 -24.49 -18.71 28.82
C GLY A 797 -25.92 -18.47 28.31
N ARG A 798 -26.21 -17.28 27.76
CA ARG A 798 -27.48 -16.92 27.11
C ARG A 798 -27.37 -16.82 25.59
N VAL A 799 -26.16 -16.93 25.04
CA VAL A 799 -25.91 -16.83 23.59
C VAL A 799 -26.23 -18.17 22.92
N THR A 800 -27.06 -18.14 21.87
CA THR A 800 -27.45 -19.35 21.13
C THR A 800 -26.68 -19.54 19.82
N GLY A 801 -26.06 -18.49 19.33
CA GLY A 801 -25.33 -18.46 18.06
C GLY A 801 -24.77 -17.06 17.78
N ALA A 802 -23.84 -17.00 16.85
CA ALA A 802 -23.10 -15.80 16.44
C ALA A 802 -22.82 -15.87 14.94
N ASP A 803 -22.87 -14.72 14.27
CA ASP A 803 -22.69 -14.61 12.81
C ASP A 803 -22.12 -13.24 12.42
N VAL A 804 -21.09 -13.20 11.58
CA VAL A 804 -20.61 -11.95 10.98
C VAL A 804 -21.05 -11.96 9.53
N TRP A 805 -22.05 -11.15 9.20
CA TRP A 805 -22.68 -11.18 7.88
C TRP A 805 -21.83 -10.42 6.86
N THR A 806 -21.18 -11.13 5.93
CA THR A 806 -20.03 -10.64 5.15
C THR A 806 -20.39 -9.76 3.94
N ILE A 807 -21.27 -8.79 4.12
CA ILE A 807 -21.82 -7.96 3.03
C ILE A 807 -21.02 -6.71 2.66
N ASN A 808 -19.98 -6.36 3.42
CA ASN A 808 -19.35 -5.04 3.37
C ASN A 808 -17.83 -5.10 3.19
N ALA A 809 -17.07 -5.53 4.21
CA ALA A 809 -15.61 -5.57 4.17
C ALA A 809 -15.07 -6.52 3.07
N TYR A 810 -15.88 -7.49 2.66
CA TYR A 810 -15.53 -8.46 1.62
C TYR A 810 -15.85 -7.94 0.22
N GLU A 811 -16.60 -6.85 0.12
CA GLU A 811 -17.04 -6.23 -1.12
C GLU A 811 -16.07 -5.17 -1.60
N GLN A 812 -16.00 -5.05 -2.92
CA GLN A 812 -15.12 -4.10 -3.56
C GLN A 812 -15.61 -2.64 -3.35
N VAL A 813 -14.69 -1.72 -3.08
CA VAL A 813 -14.98 -0.32 -2.71
C VAL A 813 -15.75 0.51 -3.75
N GLY A 814 -15.57 0.28 -5.04
CA GLY A 814 -16.31 0.92 -6.13
C GLY A 814 -17.82 0.62 -6.17
N ILE A 815 -18.34 -0.36 -5.42
CA ILE A 815 -19.79 -0.59 -5.25
C ILE A 815 -20.38 0.37 -4.20
N GLU A 816 -19.52 0.91 -3.33
CA GLU A 816 -19.90 1.85 -2.29
C GLU A 816 -20.55 3.09 -2.89
N TYR A 817 -21.60 3.60 -2.23
CA TYR A 817 -22.32 4.80 -2.65
C TYR A 817 -21.40 6.02 -2.79
N SER A 818 -20.30 6.07 -2.03
CA SER A 818 -19.29 7.14 -2.04
C SER A 818 -18.36 7.10 -3.26
N ARG A 819 -18.42 6.03 -4.07
CA ARG A 819 -17.65 5.85 -5.32
C ARG A 819 -18.54 5.87 -6.56
N ASN A 820 -19.80 6.26 -6.41
CA ASN A 820 -20.75 6.32 -7.52
C ASN A 820 -20.20 7.15 -8.68
N ASN A 821 -20.28 6.60 -9.90
CA ASN A 821 -19.79 7.22 -11.14
C ASN A 821 -18.31 7.63 -11.10
N SER A 822 -17.46 6.94 -10.32
CA SER A 822 -16.00 7.12 -10.36
C SER A 822 -15.37 6.63 -11.67
N ASN A 823 -16.00 5.66 -12.34
CA ASN A 823 -15.58 5.07 -13.60
C ASN A 823 -16.79 4.92 -14.56
N VAL A 824 -16.53 4.68 -15.85
CA VAL A 824 -17.55 4.34 -16.85
C VAL A 824 -18.27 3.04 -16.51
N THR A 825 -17.58 2.10 -15.87
CA THR A 825 -18.18 0.91 -15.25
C THR A 825 -19.07 1.33 -14.08
N GLN A 826 -20.39 1.15 -14.24
CA GLN A 826 -21.36 1.48 -13.20
C GLN A 826 -21.52 0.30 -12.24
N LEU A 827 -21.27 0.55 -10.95
CA LEU A 827 -21.18 -0.49 -9.92
C LEU A 827 -22.16 -0.30 -8.76
N TYR A 828 -22.87 0.83 -8.72
CA TYR A 828 -23.87 1.11 -7.68
C TYR A 828 -25.19 0.37 -7.93
N SER A 829 -25.71 -0.24 -6.86
CA SER A 829 -27.07 -0.79 -6.70
C SER A 829 -27.63 -0.35 -5.34
N ASP A 830 -28.94 -0.40 -5.17
CA ASP A 830 -29.64 -0.11 -3.90
C ASP A 830 -29.75 -1.34 -2.96
N ASP A 831 -28.91 -2.35 -3.18
CA ASP A 831 -28.83 -3.55 -2.34
C ASP A 831 -27.93 -3.35 -1.09
N VAL A 832 -27.81 -4.41 -0.27
CA VAL A 832 -27.08 -4.38 1.01
C VAL A 832 -25.56 -4.35 0.88
N TYR A 833 -25.01 -4.74 -0.28
CA TYR A 833 -23.59 -4.97 -0.45
C TYR A 833 -22.80 -3.66 -0.45
N ARG A 834 -21.71 -3.58 0.31
CA ARG A 834 -20.89 -2.37 0.48
C ARG A 834 -21.73 -1.15 0.93
N SER A 835 -22.61 -1.38 1.89
CA SER A 835 -23.31 -0.34 2.66
C SER A 835 -22.40 0.31 3.72
N SER A 836 -21.28 -0.34 4.03
CA SER A 836 -20.20 0.11 4.89
C SER A 836 -18.90 -0.57 4.44
N ASP A 837 -17.78 -0.20 5.03
CA ASP A 837 -16.51 -0.93 5.01
C ASP A 837 -16.41 -1.99 6.14
N HIS A 838 -17.36 -2.01 7.07
CA HIS A 838 -17.45 -2.99 8.17
C HIS A 838 -18.60 -3.97 7.99
N ASN A 839 -18.37 -5.27 8.21
CA ASN A 839 -19.45 -6.27 8.22
C ASN A 839 -20.22 -6.21 9.56
N PRO A 840 -21.57 -6.23 9.54
CA PRO A 840 -22.36 -6.31 10.78
C PRO A 840 -22.19 -7.66 11.48
N PHE A 841 -22.20 -7.65 12.81
CA PHE A 841 -22.12 -8.84 13.67
C PHE A 841 -23.45 -9.01 14.43
N LEU A 842 -24.04 -10.20 14.36
CA LEU A 842 -25.28 -10.64 15.00
C LEU A 842 -25.06 -11.78 16.01
N ILE A 843 -25.79 -11.77 17.13
CA ILE A 843 -25.92 -12.91 18.04
C ILE A 843 -27.40 -13.21 18.38
N GLY A 844 -27.67 -14.46 18.72
CA GLY A 844 -28.96 -14.91 19.24
C GLY A 844 -28.93 -15.04 20.76
N LEU A 845 -30.05 -14.72 21.43
CA LEU A 845 -30.19 -14.67 22.88
C LEU A 845 -31.41 -15.46 23.36
N ASP A 846 -31.22 -16.31 24.36
CA ASP A 846 -32.28 -17.06 25.02
C ASP A 846 -32.26 -16.88 26.55
N PHE A 847 -33.32 -16.26 27.07
CA PHE A 847 -33.52 -16.03 28.50
C PHE A 847 -34.49 -17.03 29.15
N ALA A 848 -35.11 -17.94 28.38
CA ALA A 848 -36.07 -18.92 28.84
C ALA A 848 -35.41 -20.14 29.51
N GLY A 849 -35.08 -20.03 30.80
CA GLY A 849 -34.60 -21.16 31.61
C GLY A 849 -33.55 -20.78 32.66
N GLU A 850 -33.33 -21.68 33.64
CA GLU A 850 -32.13 -21.61 34.49
C GLU A 850 -30.90 -21.88 33.60
N PRO A 851 -29.82 -21.09 33.71
CA PRO A 851 -28.63 -21.28 32.90
C PRO A 851 -28.12 -22.72 33.07
N GLU A 852 -27.82 -23.40 31.97
CA GLU A 852 -27.19 -24.71 32.05
C GLU A 852 -25.85 -24.52 32.78
N PRO A 853 -25.59 -25.22 33.90
CA PRO A 853 -24.40 -24.96 34.69
C PRO A 853 -23.17 -25.24 33.84
N THR A 854 -22.36 -24.20 33.61
CA THR A 854 -21.01 -24.34 33.07
C THR A 854 -20.30 -25.44 33.86
N PRO A 855 -19.74 -26.49 33.22
CA PRO A 855 -19.02 -27.51 33.94
C PRO A 855 -17.86 -26.83 34.66
N THR A 856 -17.97 -26.70 35.98
CA THR A 856 -16.85 -26.33 36.83
C THR A 856 -15.74 -27.31 36.48
N ALA A 857 -14.58 -26.79 36.03
CA ALA A 857 -13.41 -27.59 35.76
C ALA A 857 -13.15 -28.48 36.98
N THR A 858 -13.54 -29.75 36.87
CA THR A 858 -13.23 -30.74 37.89
C THR A 858 -11.72 -30.90 37.79
N GLN A 859 -10.99 -30.44 38.81
CA GLN A 859 -9.58 -30.79 38.97
C GLN A 859 -9.48 -32.30 38.84
N THR A 860 -8.96 -32.75 37.70
CA THR A 860 -8.73 -34.18 37.47
C THR A 860 -7.67 -34.60 38.48
N PRO A 861 -7.94 -35.60 39.35
CA PRO A 861 -6.91 -36.06 40.27
C PRO A 861 -5.74 -36.60 39.46
N THR A 862 -4.54 -36.10 39.76
CA THR A 862 -3.27 -36.55 39.17
C THR A 862 -3.22 -38.09 39.15
N GLN A 863 -3.33 -38.67 37.96
CA GLN A 863 -3.13 -40.10 37.78
C GLN A 863 -1.63 -40.40 37.84
N THR A 864 -1.25 -41.22 38.81
CA THR A 864 0.07 -41.83 38.91
C THR A 864 0.30 -42.73 37.69
N PRO A 865 1.45 -42.67 36.98
CA PRO A 865 1.66 -43.41 35.75
C PRO A 865 1.69 -44.92 36.02
N THR A 866 0.82 -45.67 35.35
CA THR A 866 0.86 -47.14 35.30
C THR A 866 1.37 -47.59 33.93
N ALA A 867 2.30 -48.54 33.96
CA ALA A 867 3.10 -49.01 32.83
C ALA A 867 2.28 -49.54 31.64
N THR A 868 2.72 -49.16 30.45
CA THR A 868 2.21 -49.66 29.16
C THR A 868 2.66 -51.10 28.92
N PRO A 869 1.78 -52.03 28.51
CA PRO A 869 2.18 -53.38 28.12
C PRO A 869 2.71 -53.42 26.68
N THR A 870 3.84 -54.10 26.51
CA THR A 870 4.56 -54.34 25.25
C THR A 870 3.75 -55.20 24.26
N PRO A 871 3.71 -54.86 22.95
CA PRO A 871 3.14 -55.74 21.93
C PRO A 871 4.09 -56.90 21.57
N THR A 872 3.52 -58.09 21.42
CA THR A 872 4.19 -59.34 21.04
C THR A 872 4.49 -59.35 19.53
N ILE A 873 5.75 -59.63 19.16
CA ILE A 873 6.20 -59.85 17.78
C ILE A 873 6.59 -61.32 17.57
N GLU A 874 6.15 -61.89 16.45
CA GLU A 874 6.40 -63.26 15.94
C GLU A 874 7.81 -63.38 15.28
N PRO A 875 8.48 -64.56 15.24
CA PRO A 875 9.95 -64.63 15.21
C PRO A 875 10.64 -64.88 13.84
N THR A 876 11.81 -64.22 13.65
CA THR A 876 13.13 -64.74 13.16
C THR A 876 13.32 -65.02 11.64
N PRO A 877 14.47 -64.65 10.96
CA PRO A 877 15.88 -65.00 11.28
C PRO A 877 16.94 -63.86 11.14
N THR A 878 17.89 -63.64 12.06
CA THR A 878 19.15 -64.35 12.49
C THR A 878 20.45 -63.90 11.78
N GLU A 879 21.36 -63.35 12.62
CA GLU A 879 22.84 -63.17 12.52
C GLU A 879 23.39 -62.08 11.56
N THR A 880 24.39 -61.23 11.88
CA THR A 880 25.69 -61.45 12.57
C THR A 880 26.26 -60.15 13.23
N SER A 881 27.25 -60.36 14.11
CA SER A 881 27.91 -59.56 15.17
C SER A 881 28.93 -58.42 14.86
N ALA A 882 28.93 -57.39 15.73
CA ALA A 882 30.05 -56.69 16.47
C ALA A 882 31.21 -55.98 15.71
N PRO A 883 32.07 -55.10 16.33
CA PRO A 883 32.10 -54.54 17.71
C PRO A 883 32.38 -53.00 17.87
N GLU A 884 32.25 -52.50 19.11
CA GLU A 884 32.67 -51.18 19.69
C GLU A 884 34.20 -51.12 19.97
N PRO A 885 34.87 -49.94 20.16
CA PRO A 885 35.04 -49.29 21.51
C PRO A 885 35.31 -47.74 21.46
N PRO A 886 35.79 -47.03 22.53
CA PRO A 886 35.17 -46.66 23.83
C PRO A 886 35.27 -45.11 24.15
N PRO A 887 34.89 -44.61 25.36
CA PRO A 887 34.55 -43.19 25.66
C PRO A 887 35.48 -42.45 26.64
N THR A 888 35.24 -41.14 26.88
CA THR A 888 35.71 -40.35 28.06
C THR A 888 34.90 -39.04 28.16
N SER A 889 34.05 -38.80 29.18
CA SER A 889 34.31 -38.24 30.55
C SER A 889 34.29 -36.70 30.59
N THR A 890 33.73 -35.92 31.53
CA THR A 890 32.74 -36.00 32.64
C THR A 890 32.70 -34.59 33.26
N GLU A 891 31.62 -34.26 33.97
CA GLU A 891 31.48 -33.23 35.04
C GLU A 891 31.55 -31.74 34.65
N GLY A 892 30.71 -30.82 35.14
CA GLY A 892 29.72 -30.85 36.22
C GLY A 892 29.79 -29.55 37.04
N VAL A 893 28.66 -29.17 37.67
CA VAL A 893 28.48 -28.26 38.83
C VAL A 893 27.95 -26.83 38.56
N GLU A 894 26.66 -26.66 38.87
CA GLU A 894 25.99 -25.47 39.46
C GLU A 894 26.01 -25.59 41.01
N PRO A 895 25.72 -24.56 41.87
CA PRO A 895 24.53 -23.67 41.78
C PRO A 895 24.58 -22.25 42.46
N GLY A 896 23.53 -21.44 42.24
CA GLY A 896 22.75 -20.87 43.36
C GLY A 896 22.64 -19.34 43.58
N MET A 897 21.38 -18.94 43.82
CA MET A 897 20.84 -17.85 44.68
C MET A 897 20.41 -16.49 44.07
N SER A 898 19.12 -16.21 44.29
CA SER A 898 18.43 -14.90 44.34
C SER A 898 18.52 -14.30 45.77
N PRO A 899 18.32 -12.98 46.03
CA PRO A 899 16.96 -12.42 46.22
C PRO A 899 16.73 -10.91 45.87
N THR A 900 15.44 -10.61 45.67
CA THR A 900 14.58 -9.41 45.89
C THR A 900 15.15 -8.07 46.41
N MET A 901 14.56 -6.93 45.96
CA MET A 901 14.14 -5.75 46.78
C MET A 901 13.33 -4.71 45.95
N ALA A 902 12.32 -4.08 46.57
CA ALA A 902 11.37 -3.09 46.04
C ALA A 902 11.74 -1.63 46.40
N ALA A 903 11.17 -0.62 45.70
CA ALA A 903 10.88 0.72 46.26
C ALA A 903 9.94 1.60 45.38
N THR A 904 9.08 2.36 46.08
CA THR A 904 7.95 3.26 45.72
C THR A 904 8.36 4.70 45.28
N PRO A 905 7.42 5.59 44.85
CA PRO A 905 7.62 6.82 44.07
C PRO A 905 7.56 8.12 44.91
N PRO A 906 7.52 9.32 44.28
CA PRO A 906 6.88 10.49 44.90
C PRO A 906 5.89 11.25 43.98
N ALA A 907 4.99 11.99 44.64
CA ALA A 907 3.82 12.67 44.10
C ALA A 907 3.92 14.22 44.13
N ALA A 908 3.06 14.83 43.31
CA ALA A 908 2.27 16.07 43.48
C ALA A 908 2.91 17.48 43.56
N GLY A 909 2.39 18.38 42.70
CA GLY A 909 2.35 19.84 42.89
C GLY A 909 1.55 20.54 41.77
N GLY A 910 0.38 21.13 42.09
CA GLY A 910 -0.32 22.13 41.25
C GLY A 910 -0.22 23.54 41.87
N PRO A 911 -1.09 24.52 41.56
CA PRO A 911 -1.76 24.90 40.29
C PRO A 911 -1.58 26.42 39.95
N SER A 912 -1.81 26.86 38.70
CA SER A 912 -2.35 28.22 38.38
C SER A 912 -2.56 28.49 36.87
N GLY A 913 -3.75 29.02 36.51
CA GLY A 913 -3.92 30.01 35.45
C GLY A 913 -4.64 29.57 34.16
N ALA A 914 -5.95 29.87 34.06
CA ALA A 914 -6.79 29.82 32.86
C ALA A 914 -6.71 31.15 32.05
N PRO A 915 -7.48 31.38 30.97
CA PRO A 915 -7.73 30.57 29.76
C PRO A 915 -7.57 31.40 28.46
N THR A 916 -7.27 30.80 27.30
CA THR A 916 -7.70 31.25 25.94
C THR A 916 -7.06 30.37 24.86
N GLY A 917 -7.86 29.78 23.97
CA GLY A 917 -7.41 29.11 22.75
C GLY A 917 -8.40 28.01 22.35
N ALA A 918 -8.89 28.06 21.11
CA ALA A 918 -9.96 27.22 20.56
C ALA A 918 -9.68 25.69 20.65
N PRO A 919 -10.72 24.83 20.60
CA PRO A 919 -10.53 23.39 20.48
C PRO A 919 -9.78 23.09 19.17
N GLY A 920 -8.74 22.26 19.26
CA GLY A 920 -8.00 21.75 18.12
C GLY A 920 -8.93 20.89 17.27
N ALA A 921 -9.00 21.22 15.98
CA ALA A 921 -9.68 20.44 14.97
C ALA A 921 -8.72 19.34 14.49
N ASP A 922 -8.56 18.28 15.26
CA ASP A 922 -7.74 17.11 14.89
C ASP A 922 -8.64 15.89 14.62
N GLY A 923 -9.73 16.11 13.88
CA GLY A 923 -10.62 15.09 13.32
C GLY A 923 -11.01 15.41 11.88
N GLY A 924 -10.14 16.15 11.17
CA GLY A 924 -10.36 16.68 9.82
C GLY A 924 -9.92 15.76 8.70
N GLU A 925 -9.57 14.51 9.01
CA GLU A 925 -9.43 13.44 8.03
C GLU A 925 -10.49 12.41 8.42
N LEU A 926 -11.05 11.72 7.44
CA LEU A 926 -11.98 10.61 7.68
C LEU A 926 -11.40 9.72 8.79
N ALA A 927 -12.23 8.93 9.48
CA ALA A 927 -11.71 7.63 9.92
C ALA A 927 -10.99 7.08 8.69
N THR A 928 -9.71 6.73 8.79
CA THR A 928 -8.91 6.25 7.65
C THR A 928 -9.45 4.89 7.22
N THR A 929 -10.68 4.85 6.68
CA THR A 929 -11.05 4.10 5.50
C THR A 929 -9.87 4.29 4.55
N GLY A 930 -9.32 3.23 3.96
CA GLY A 930 -8.03 3.23 3.23
C GLY A 930 -7.90 4.17 2.02
N ALA A 931 -8.69 5.25 1.92
CA ALA A 931 -8.70 6.28 0.90
C ALA A 931 -7.41 7.13 0.81
N GLU A 932 -6.47 7.00 1.74
CA GLU A 932 -5.20 7.76 1.74
C GLU A 932 -4.01 6.86 2.15
N LEU A 933 -3.71 5.84 1.33
CA LEU A 933 -2.36 5.26 1.22
C LEU A 933 -2.03 4.99 -0.26
N GLY A 934 -2.30 5.98 -1.12
CA GLY A 934 -1.91 5.96 -2.55
C GLY A 934 -0.58 6.66 -2.85
N VAL A 935 0.12 7.18 -1.83
CA VAL A 935 1.44 7.80 -1.97
C VAL A 935 2.36 7.32 -0.83
N LEU A 936 2.59 6.01 -0.78
CA LEU A 936 3.75 5.44 -0.12
C LEU A 936 4.43 4.52 -1.14
N LEU A 937 5.49 5.06 -1.76
CA LEU A 937 6.53 4.22 -2.34
C LEU A 937 7.01 3.27 -1.22
N PRO A 938 7.15 1.95 -1.45
CA PRO A 938 7.79 1.13 -0.45
C PRO A 938 9.28 1.50 -0.45
N PHE A 939 9.71 2.18 0.61
CA PHE A 939 11.14 2.29 0.90
C PHE A 939 11.49 1.15 1.86
N GLY A 940 11.76 -0.02 1.30
CA GLY A 940 12.46 -1.09 1.99
C GLY A 940 13.86 -0.65 2.42
N GLY A 941 14.06 -0.56 3.74
CA GLY A 941 15.29 -0.82 4.48
C GLY A 941 16.64 -0.31 3.96
N GLY A 942 17.16 0.75 4.59
CA GLY A 942 18.61 0.90 4.72
C GLY A 942 19.15 2.29 5.04
N ALA A 943 19.03 2.77 6.30
CA ALA A 943 20.08 3.53 7.01
C ALA A 943 19.59 4.13 8.35
N LEU A 944 19.88 3.46 9.48
CA LEU A 944 19.88 4.11 10.80
C LEU A 944 21.04 3.62 11.67
N LEU A 945 22.22 4.17 11.39
CA LEU A 945 23.29 4.32 12.38
C LEU A 945 23.97 5.67 12.14
N LEU A 946 23.37 6.78 12.61
CA LEU A 946 24.08 8.01 13.02
C LEU A 946 23.21 9.18 13.56
N ALA A 947 21.99 8.96 14.05
CA ALA A 947 21.19 10.04 14.67
C ALA A 947 21.33 10.18 16.21
N GLY A 948 22.35 9.55 16.82
CA GLY A 948 22.58 9.59 18.27
C GLY A 948 23.59 10.64 18.77
N ALA A 949 24.26 11.38 17.88
CA ALA A 949 25.40 12.24 18.26
C ALA A 949 25.18 13.76 18.12
N LEU A 950 24.08 14.23 17.50
CA LEU A 950 23.89 15.66 17.22
C LEU A 950 23.00 16.40 18.24
N ALA A 951 22.18 15.68 19.02
CA ALA A 951 21.35 16.27 20.08
C ALA A 951 22.14 16.64 21.36
N LEU A 952 23.41 16.21 21.48
CA LEU A 952 24.29 16.55 22.61
C LEU A 952 25.23 17.74 22.37
N LEU A 953 25.25 18.31 21.15
CA LEU A 953 26.12 19.45 20.80
C LEU A 953 25.39 20.80 20.72
N LEU A 954 24.06 20.81 20.65
CA LEU A 954 23.26 22.06 20.58
C LEU A 954 22.76 22.59 21.94
N LYS A 955 23.07 21.93 23.05
CA LYS A 955 22.80 22.44 24.41
C LYS A 955 23.97 23.25 25.03
N ARG A 956 24.99 23.62 24.23
CA ARG A 956 26.20 24.29 24.75
C ARG A 956 26.63 25.58 24.04
N ARG A 957 25.76 26.21 23.25
CA ARG A 957 26.05 27.48 22.54
C ARG A 957 24.93 28.53 22.59
N ALA A 958 24.20 28.60 23.70
CA ALA A 958 23.26 29.68 24.00
C ALA A 958 23.57 30.40 25.34
N ASP A 959 24.86 30.50 25.68
CA ASP A 959 25.38 31.46 26.65
C ASP A 959 26.64 32.10 26.02
N GLN A 960 26.59 33.43 25.83
CA GLN A 960 27.57 34.33 25.15
C GLN A 960 27.26 34.69 23.68
N VAL A 961 26.26 35.55 23.45
CA VAL A 961 26.35 37.02 23.25
C VAL A 961 24.94 37.58 23.13
#